data_AF-A0A8S4D1Y6-F1
#
_entry.id   AF-A0A8S4D1Y6-F1
#
_cell.length_a   1.000
_cell.length_b   1.000
_cell.length_c   1.000
_cell.angle_alpha   90.00
_cell.angle_beta   90.00
_cell.angle_gamma   90.00
#
_symmetry.space_group_name_H-M   'P 1'
#
loop_
_entity.id
_entity.type
_entity.pdbx_description
1 polymer ?
#
loop_
_entity_poly.entity_id
_entity_poly.type
_entity_poly.pdbx_seq_one_letter_code
_entity_poly.pdbx_strand_id
1 'polypeptide(L)'
;MEDSCTDVVSTISVLLESGKYREALSIPTDNKFMQSFKDNCTDLISEVISKIQDDTAVTKPSLQSACEELLSIIIQRATPEEALLELIEQVEVSKNDAQFSIILNPLQQVLKKLTIKRGRSLEWCLNSISTYIESIPIPEHQLEGKERLLMDCDPNVRRITKVYSQLPQFYHPFIKEITGPEVNVRAKQIIVAFLISLLGKPLIYIDLDPEENATSELRQCCAIMVQDICKIEKDILKFLIYLELCSKKKQKQARNSNYDSEEEPTPYQQHEKLNMTTLSGLFYTVFSGHFDIPDSALPQVYSTEYIIHTGAQLKNMIKKMCHLPHGAESDLMELGDQIISCLNFLRYLALKDINNVTGIRDCFGFLESEYLAKLRIGLNMSKAHYEVKLRDIEEGKDQPEELAKVSINIAGNMLDNIPADKKKEIIQSALNGFHMMEGLVARLTECINVNKMQGLTMESLRNGHRLVRPLAAASVPDVVRPMRLYSSQGGKVPDGIPSIETRAPGASSESEKEDQQYEEDVKARILEKALGFVGASGWSVEALGAGAEAAGYPGVSHGLFPNGGADLVHYFNVKCNEDLVSQMKSWPKEDLTESKVPTKFVENAIVTRLQMLEPYKASWPKAMAIQALPSNVPNCLATLLSLVDDICYHSGDRSVDFNWYIRRVGLAGIYKAAELFYLTDSSAGNSGTRAFVAARIRDAQLIQTAMNMNPVSVAPQTLTAAFVTAKNILGINTLK
;
A
#
# COMPACT_ATOMS: atom_id res chain seq x y z
N MET A 1 36.01 64.87 37.67
CA MET A 1 35.96 64.40 36.27
C MET A 1 35.45 62.98 36.35
N GLU A 2 34.13 62.86 36.45
CA GLU A 2 33.40 61.59 36.51
C GLU A 2 32.97 61.28 35.08
N ASP A 3 33.70 60.38 34.41
CA ASP A 3 33.23 59.78 33.17
C ASP A 3 32.06 58.86 33.54
N SER A 4 30.84 59.38 33.44
CA SER A 4 29.64 58.57 33.48
C SER A 4 29.71 57.61 32.29
N CYS A 5 30.07 56.36 32.55
CA CYS A 5 29.88 55.25 31.64
C CYS A 5 28.37 55.13 31.37
N THR A 6 27.87 55.92 30.42
CA THR A 6 26.49 55.89 29.97
C THR A 6 26.27 54.53 29.33
N ASP A 7 25.53 53.68 30.03
CA ASP A 7 25.15 52.37 29.56
C ASP A 7 24.38 52.49 28.23
N VAL A 8 24.99 51.97 27.16
CA VAL A 8 24.45 52.01 25.80
C VAL A 8 23.15 51.22 25.70
N VAL A 9 23.02 50.14 26.48
CA VAL A 9 21.85 49.25 26.45
C VAL A 9 20.62 49.98 26.97
N SER A 10 20.70 50.57 28.18
CA SER A 10 19.61 51.38 28.73
C SER A 10 19.28 52.59 27.86
N THR A 11 20.29 53.24 27.25
CA THR A 11 20.06 54.41 26.39
C THR A 11 19.25 54.02 25.14
N ILE A 12 19.62 52.94 24.45
CA ILE A 12 18.89 52.44 23.28
C ILE A 12 17.48 51.99 23.69
N SER A 13 17.35 51.28 24.81
CA SER A 13 16.06 50.84 25.35
C SER A 13 15.08 52.00 25.55
N VAL A 14 15.52 53.07 26.23
CA VAL A 14 14.70 54.27 26.48
C VAL A 14 14.31 54.99 25.19
N LEU A 15 15.20 55.03 24.18
CA LEU A 15 14.90 55.66 22.89
C LEU A 15 13.87 54.86 22.08
N LEU A 16 13.94 53.52 22.14
CA LEU A 16 12.95 52.65 21.51
C LEU A 16 11.58 52.79 22.19
N GLU A 17 11.54 52.87 23.52
CA GLU A 17 10.30 53.06 24.29
C GLU A 17 9.66 54.44 24.07
N SER A 18 10.49 55.48 23.97
CA SER A 18 10.04 56.86 23.73
C SER A 18 9.68 57.17 22.27
N GLY A 19 9.82 56.21 21.36
CA GLY A 19 9.46 56.36 19.95
C GLY A 19 10.47 57.15 19.10
N LYS A 20 11.67 57.39 19.63
CA LYS A 20 12.73 58.17 18.98
C LYS A 20 13.67 57.29 18.15
N TYR A 21 13.10 56.58 17.18
CA TYR A 21 13.81 55.55 16.42
C TYR A 21 15.03 56.04 15.64
N ARG A 22 14.96 57.25 15.06
CA ARG A 22 16.09 57.84 14.32
C ARG A 22 17.28 58.16 15.22
N GLU A 23 17.02 58.57 16.46
CA GLU A 23 18.08 58.82 17.45
C GLU A 23 18.73 57.49 17.85
N ALA A 24 17.92 56.45 18.11
CA ALA A 24 18.42 55.10 18.40
C ALA A 24 19.34 54.55 17.30
N LEU A 25 18.96 54.72 16.02
CA LEU A 25 19.75 54.29 14.86
C LEU A 25 21.06 55.09 14.67
N SER A 26 21.16 56.30 15.23
CA SER A 26 22.36 57.12 15.16
C SER A 26 23.40 56.79 16.23
N ILE A 27 23.00 56.15 17.33
CA ILE A 27 23.90 55.77 18.45
C ILE A 27 25.08 54.91 17.99
N PRO A 28 24.90 53.86 17.15
CA PRO A 28 26.02 53.08 16.66
C PRO A 28 27.05 53.93 15.90
N THR A 29 26.65 55.02 15.24
CA THR A 29 27.58 55.89 14.50
C THR A 29 28.28 56.94 15.35
N ASP A 30 27.85 57.15 16.60
CA ASP A 30 28.44 58.13 17.49
C ASP A 30 29.76 57.59 18.10
N ASN A 31 30.83 58.37 17.95
CA ASN A 31 32.16 58.07 18.50
C ASN A 31 32.14 57.89 20.03
N LYS A 32 31.19 58.49 20.75
CA LYS A 32 31.07 58.35 22.21
C LYS A 32 30.67 56.94 22.64
N PHE A 33 29.81 56.29 21.86
CA PHE A 33 29.21 55.01 22.23
C PHE A 33 29.84 53.83 21.48
N MET A 34 30.77 54.09 20.54
CA MET A 34 31.29 53.08 19.63
C MET A 34 31.96 51.88 20.33
N GLN A 35 32.77 52.13 21.36
CA GLN A 35 33.45 51.07 22.12
C GLN A 35 32.47 50.29 23.00
N SER A 36 31.65 51.00 23.78
CA SER A 36 30.63 50.39 24.64
C SER A 36 29.59 49.59 23.83
N PHE A 37 29.20 50.05 22.65
CA PHE A 37 28.30 49.33 21.75
C PHE A 37 28.90 48.00 21.28
N LYS A 38 30.22 47.98 20.99
CA LYS A 38 30.93 46.75 20.59
C LYS A 38 31.02 45.75 21.74
N ASP A 39 31.28 46.23 22.95
CA ASP A 39 31.48 45.39 24.13
C ASP A 39 30.15 44.81 24.67
N ASN A 40 29.00 45.43 24.37
CA ASN A 40 27.67 45.01 24.85
C ASN A 40 26.74 44.49 23.72
N CYS A 41 27.30 43.98 22.61
CA CYS A 41 26.50 43.52 21.46
C CYS A 41 25.50 42.41 21.83
N THR A 42 25.87 41.50 22.74
CA THR A 42 25.01 40.40 23.23
C THR A 42 23.78 40.95 23.96
N ASP A 43 23.98 41.80 24.96
CA ASP A 43 22.88 42.39 25.75
C ASP A 43 21.96 43.26 24.88
N LEU A 44 22.53 43.93 23.87
CA LEU A 44 21.76 44.70 22.89
C LEU A 44 20.85 43.83 22.02
N ILE A 45 21.27 42.62 21.67
CA ILE A 45 20.43 41.68 20.91
C ILE A 45 19.20 41.32 21.74
N SER A 46 19.39 40.88 22.98
CA SER A 46 18.30 40.48 23.88
C SER A 46 17.36 41.66 24.16
N GLU A 47 17.91 42.85 24.41
CA GLU A 47 17.12 44.05 24.72
C GLU A 47 16.26 44.49 23.52
N VAL A 48 16.82 44.52 22.30
CA VAL A 48 16.08 44.92 21.09
C VAL A 48 14.97 43.91 20.76
N ILE A 49 15.23 42.61 20.90
CA ILE A 49 14.23 41.55 20.67
C ILE A 49 13.11 41.63 21.72
N SER A 50 13.44 41.96 22.98
CA SER A 50 12.45 42.07 24.07
C SER A 50 11.34 43.09 23.80
N LYS A 51 11.59 44.10 22.94
CA LYS A 51 10.60 45.14 22.59
C LYS A 51 9.58 44.70 21.53
N ILE A 52 9.74 43.51 20.96
CA ILE A 52 8.86 42.98 19.92
C ILE A 52 7.74 42.12 20.53
N GLN A 53 6.51 42.40 20.10
CA GLN A 53 5.28 41.67 20.41
C GLN A 53 4.57 41.32 19.09
N ASP A 54 3.61 40.39 19.11
CA ASP A 54 2.92 39.92 17.90
C ASP A 54 2.22 41.04 17.12
N ASP A 55 1.65 42.01 17.84
CA ASP A 55 0.93 43.15 17.27
C ASP A 55 1.85 44.32 16.87
N THR A 56 3.15 44.25 17.17
CA THR A 56 4.10 45.35 16.92
C THR A 56 4.16 45.72 15.43
N ALA A 57 4.07 44.72 14.54
CA ALA A 57 4.06 44.94 13.09
C ALA A 57 2.91 45.83 12.61
N VAL A 58 1.73 45.67 13.24
CA VAL A 58 0.50 46.36 12.86
C VAL A 58 0.38 47.69 13.61
N THR A 59 0.71 47.69 14.90
CA THR A 59 0.53 48.85 15.78
C THR A 59 1.65 49.87 15.68
N LYS A 60 2.90 49.43 15.52
CA LYS A 60 4.11 50.26 15.49
C LYS A 60 5.10 49.76 14.42
N PRO A 61 4.77 49.84 13.12
CA PRO A 61 5.64 49.35 12.05
C PRO A 61 7.03 50.00 12.07
N SER A 62 7.11 51.28 12.41
CA SER A 62 8.39 52.00 12.54
C SER A 62 9.31 51.46 13.62
N LEU A 63 8.76 50.92 14.72
CA LEU A 63 9.54 50.26 15.77
C LEU A 63 10.14 48.95 15.24
N GLN A 64 9.32 48.15 14.55
CA GLN A 64 9.80 46.90 13.97
C GLN A 64 10.93 47.13 12.96
N SER A 65 10.76 48.05 12.01
CA SER A 65 11.81 48.38 11.05
C SER A 65 13.07 48.91 11.72
N ALA A 66 12.94 49.73 12.76
CA ALA A 66 14.09 50.23 13.51
C ALA A 66 14.83 49.10 14.27
N CYS A 67 14.10 48.15 14.86
CA CYS A 67 14.69 46.98 15.50
C CYS A 67 15.39 46.07 14.48
N GLU A 68 14.80 45.82 13.31
CA GLU A 68 15.43 45.04 12.23
C GLU A 68 16.74 45.69 11.74
N GLU A 69 16.74 47.01 11.58
CA GLU A 69 17.93 47.76 11.16
C GLU A 69 19.00 47.79 12.26
N LEU A 70 18.61 48.02 13.52
CA LEU A 70 19.52 47.93 14.67
C LEU A 70 20.15 46.54 14.80
N LEU A 71 19.38 45.46 14.70
CA LEU A 71 19.91 44.10 14.75
C LEU A 71 20.91 43.82 13.63
N SER A 72 20.66 44.32 12.41
CA SER A 72 21.63 44.19 11.31
C SER A 72 22.92 44.97 11.59
N ILE A 73 22.83 46.19 12.15
CA ILE A 73 24.00 46.99 12.55
C ILE A 73 24.78 46.30 13.67
N ILE A 74 24.09 45.72 14.67
CA ILE A 74 24.73 44.98 15.77
C ILE A 74 25.52 43.80 15.19
N ILE A 75 24.91 42.99 14.31
CA ILE A 75 25.56 41.81 13.71
C ILE A 75 26.80 42.17 12.86
N GLN A 76 26.76 43.30 12.16
CA GLN A 76 27.91 43.75 11.39
C GLN A 76 29.14 43.98 12.29
N ARG A 77 28.93 44.44 13.53
CA ARG A 77 30.00 44.81 14.47
C ARG A 77 30.34 43.74 15.49
N ALA A 78 29.39 42.87 15.81
CA ALA A 78 29.57 41.79 16.76
C ALA A 78 30.55 40.72 16.24
N THR A 79 31.19 40.07 17.22
CA THR A 79 31.86 38.78 17.10
C THR A 79 30.83 37.71 16.67
N PRO A 80 31.05 37.00 15.56
CA PRO A 80 30.01 36.13 15.01
C PRO A 80 29.70 34.92 15.91
N GLU A 81 30.66 34.43 16.70
CA GLU A 81 30.45 33.30 17.62
C GLU A 81 29.55 33.68 18.80
N GLU A 82 29.77 34.84 19.43
CA GLU A 82 28.98 35.30 20.59
C GLU A 82 27.57 35.70 20.14
N ALA A 83 27.46 36.45 19.03
CA ALA A 83 26.17 36.81 18.45
C ALA A 83 25.35 35.57 18.04
N LEU A 84 26.00 34.51 17.55
CA LEU A 84 25.31 33.28 17.20
C LEU A 84 24.69 32.60 18.42
N LEU A 85 25.46 32.45 19.50
CA LEU A 85 24.98 31.79 20.72
C LEU A 85 23.81 32.54 21.33
N GLU A 86 23.90 33.87 21.40
CA GLU A 86 22.81 34.71 21.91
C GLU A 86 21.56 34.58 21.05
N LEU A 87 21.68 34.64 19.72
CA LEU A 87 20.51 34.50 18.84
C LEU A 87 19.88 33.10 18.96
N ILE A 88 20.67 32.04 19.16
CA ILE A 88 20.15 30.69 19.42
C ILE A 88 19.37 30.66 20.73
N GLU A 89 19.91 31.24 21.80
CA GLU A 89 19.23 31.34 23.09
C GLU A 89 17.91 32.12 22.96
N GLN A 90 17.91 33.24 22.23
CA GLN A 90 16.71 34.03 22.00
C GLN A 90 15.65 33.29 21.15
N VAL A 91 16.04 32.37 20.26
CA VAL A 91 15.08 31.48 19.56
C VAL A 91 14.38 30.57 20.57
N GLU A 92 15.12 29.95 21.48
CA GLU A 92 14.57 29.01 22.47
C GLU A 92 13.72 29.71 23.55
N VAL A 93 14.08 30.94 23.91
CA VAL A 93 13.40 31.74 24.95
C VAL A 93 12.25 32.59 24.37
N SER A 94 12.11 32.66 23.04
CA SER A 94 11.10 33.51 22.39
C SER A 94 9.69 33.23 22.89
N LYS A 95 9.00 34.30 23.33
CA LYS A 95 7.68 34.21 23.97
C LYS A 95 6.53 34.27 22.98
N ASN A 96 6.79 34.82 21.80
CA ASN A 96 5.81 35.06 20.76
C ASN A 96 6.42 34.83 19.37
N ASP A 97 5.56 34.70 18.36
CA ASP A 97 6.01 34.33 17.02
C ASP A 97 6.73 35.50 16.34
N ALA A 98 6.37 36.75 16.64
CA ALA A 98 7.06 37.92 16.10
C ALA A 98 8.52 38.04 16.55
N GLN A 99 8.82 37.69 17.81
CA GLN A 99 10.20 37.57 18.31
C GLN A 99 10.96 36.49 17.56
N PHE A 100 10.35 35.32 17.37
CA PHE A 100 10.96 34.27 16.55
C PHE A 100 11.22 34.75 15.11
N SER A 101 10.25 35.41 14.47
CA SER A 101 10.36 35.94 13.11
C SER A 101 11.50 36.93 12.93
N ILE A 102 11.63 37.91 13.84
CA ILE A 102 12.63 38.97 13.70
C ILE A 102 14.06 38.43 13.88
N ILE A 103 14.25 37.31 14.57
CA ILE A 103 15.56 36.67 14.80
C ILE A 103 16.08 35.96 13.55
N LEU A 104 15.22 35.42 12.68
CA LEU A 104 15.62 34.56 11.56
C LEU A 104 16.61 35.26 10.60
N ASN A 105 16.34 36.51 10.20
CA ASN A 105 17.23 37.25 9.30
C ASN A 105 18.59 37.59 9.94
N PRO A 106 18.64 38.17 11.16
CA PRO A 106 19.85 38.29 11.98
C PRO A 106 20.67 36.99 12.05
N LEU A 107 20.03 35.88 12.40
CA LEU A 107 20.67 34.56 12.52
C LEU A 107 21.26 34.10 11.18
N GLN A 108 20.55 34.32 10.08
CA GLN A 108 21.06 34.03 8.74
C GLN A 108 22.31 34.86 8.39
N GLN A 109 22.32 36.16 8.75
CA GLN A 109 23.46 37.05 8.49
C GLN A 109 24.70 36.60 9.26
N VAL A 110 24.57 36.23 10.53
CA VAL A 110 25.67 35.70 11.34
C VAL A 110 26.20 34.39 10.76
N LEU A 111 25.31 33.46 10.39
CA LEU A 111 25.68 32.17 9.78
C LEU A 111 26.41 32.34 8.44
N LYS A 112 26.13 33.39 7.67
CA LYS A 112 26.86 33.74 6.43
C LYS A 112 28.24 34.35 6.70
N LYS A 113 28.42 35.03 7.84
CA LYS A 113 29.68 35.66 8.25
C LYS A 113 30.70 34.64 8.79
N LEU A 114 30.23 33.51 9.32
CA LEU A 114 31.08 32.43 9.86
C LEU A 114 31.85 31.71 8.74
N THR A 115 33.17 31.71 8.82
CA THR A 115 34.06 31.00 7.89
C THR A 115 34.57 29.66 8.43
N ILE A 116 34.61 29.49 9.76
CA ILE A 116 35.13 28.30 10.45
C ILE A 116 33.99 27.60 11.19
N LYS A 117 33.97 26.25 11.22
CA LYS A 117 32.97 25.41 11.93
C LYS A 117 31.49 25.66 11.57
N ARG A 118 31.21 26.42 10.52
CA ARG A 118 29.86 26.81 10.06
C ARG A 118 28.88 25.65 9.96
N GLY A 119 29.32 24.45 9.57
CA GLY A 119 28.44 23.27 9.49
C GLY A 119 27.82 22.87 10.83
N ARG A 120 28.61 22.86 11.92
CA ARG A 120 28.09 22.54 13.27
C ARG A 120 27.23 23.68 13.83
N SER A 121 27.64 24.92 13.59
CA SER A 121 26.85 26.10 13.93
C SER A 121 25.48 26.12 13.25
N LEU A 122 25.43 25.76 11.96
CA LEU A 122 24.18 25.61 11.21
C LEU A 122 23.33 24.49 11.81
N GLU A 123 23.94 23.36 12.17
CA GLU A 123 23.24 22.25 12.81
C GLU A 123 22.55 22.66 14.13
N TRP A 124 23.27 23.37 15.00
CA TRP A 124 22.70 23.88 16.26
C TRP A 124 21.56 24.86 16.02
N CYS A 125 21.71 25.79 15.08
CA CYS A 125 20.65 26.75 14.74
C CYS A 125 19.37 26.05 14.25
N LEU A 126 19.51 25.10 13.33
CA LEU A 126 18.39 24.37 12.77
C LEU A 126 17.69 23.49 13.82
N ASN A 127 18.45 22.96 14.79
CA ASN A 127 17.88 22.24 15.92
C ASN A 127 17.04 23.16 16.80
N SER A 128 17.56 24.31 17.22
CA SER A 128 16.80 25.24 18.07
C SER A 128 15.55 25.78 17.37
N ILE A 129 15.62 26.03 16.05
CA ILE A 129 14.44 26.35 15.23
C ILE A 129 13.43 25.19 15.24
N SER A 130 13.89 23.95 15.07
CA SER A 130 13.02 22.78 15.10
C SER A 130 12.35 22.60 16.46
N THR A 131 13.10 22.75 17.56
CA THR A 131 12.58 22.67 18.93
C THR A 131 11.50 23.72 19.17
N TYR A 132 11.71 24.95 18.71
CA TYR A 132 10.68 25.99 18.80
C TYR A 132 9.40 25.60 18.04
N ILE A 133 9.53 25.11 16.81
CA ILE A 133 8.38 24.69 15.98
C ILE A 133 7.63 23.50 16.61
N GLU A 134 8.36 22.54 17.18
CA GLU A 134 7.77 21.39 17.88
C GLU A 134 7.03 21.79 19.17
N SER A 135 7.35 22.94 19.76
CA SER A 135 6.66 23.48 20.94
C SER A 135 5.30 24.11 20.62
N ILE A 136 5.01 24.38 19.34
CA ILE A 136 3.73 24.98 18.93
C ILE A 136 2.59 23.98 19.22
N PRO A 137 1.51 24.40 19.89
CA PRO A 137 0.38 23.53 20.19
C PRO A 137 -0.27 23.00 18.91
N ILE A 138 -0.68 21.74 18.97
CA ILE A 138 -1.32 21.02 17.87
C ILE A 138 -2.82 21.38 17.86
N PRO A 139 -3.50 21.44 16.70
CA PRO A 139 -4.96 21.62 16.66
C PRO A 139 -5.68 20.50 17.42
N GLU A 140 -6.64 20.86 18.30
CA GLU A 140 -7.35 19.90 19.14
C GLU A 140 -8.61 19.32 18.47
N HIS A 141 -9.11 19.97 17.42
CA HIS A 141 -10.39 19.63 16.80
C HIS A 141 -10.28 18.48 15.79
N GLN A 142 -11.06 17.42 15.99
CA GLN A 142 -11.29 16.38 14.99
C GLN A 142 -12.41 16.84 14.06
N LEU A 143 -12.06 17.64 13.05
CA LEU A 143 -13.01 18.12 12.05
C LEU A 143 -13.36 16.99 11.07
N GLU A 144 -14.66 16.75 10.86
CA GLU A 144 -15.15 15.72 9.93
C GLU A 144 -15.88 16.33 8.72
N GLY A 145 -15.64 15.78 7.53
CA GLY A 145 -16.28 16.21 6.29
C GLY A 145 -16.08 17.70 6.00
N LYS A 146 -17.17 18.42 5.70
CA LYS A 146 -17.12 19.83 5.26
C LYS A 146 -16.61 20.81 6.34
N GLU A 147 -16.56 20.41 7.61
CA GLU A 147 -16.01 21.24 8.68
C GLU A 147 -14.50 21.47 8.52
N ARG A 148 -13.82 20.58 7.78
CA ARG A 148 -12.39 20.71 7.46
C ARG A 148 -12.06 21.94 6.61
N LEU A 149 -13.03 22.48 5.87
CA LEU A 149 -12.89 23.75 5.15
C LEU A 149 -12.65 24.95 6.09
N LEU A 150 -12.99 24.82 7.38
CA LEU A 150 -12.79 25.85 8.40
C LEU A 150 -11.48 25.68 9.16
N MET A 151 -10.64 24.71 8.80
CA MET A 151 -9.40 24.40 9.51
C MET A 151 -8.41 25.59 9.51
N ASP A 152 -8.35 26.37 8.43
CA ASP A 152 -7.53 27.60 8.35
C ASP A 152 -8.04 28.72 9.30
N CYS A 153 -9.21 28.55 9.94
CA CYS A 153 -9.72 29.45 10.96
C CYS A 153 -9.21 29.13 12.37
N ASP A 154 -8.61 27.95 12.57
CA ASP A 154 -8.06 27.56 13.86
C ASP A 154 -6.85 28.45 14.23
N PRO A 155 -6.80 29.01 15.46
CA PRO A 155 -5.69 29.86 15.89
C PRO A 155 -4.31 29.18 15.83
N ASN A 156 -4.23 27.89 16.16
CA ASN A 156 -2.99 27.12 16.12
C ASN A 156 -2.56 26.86 14.67
N VAL A 157 -3.50 26.56 13.76
CA VAL A 157 -3.20 26.39 12.33
C VAL A 157 -2.69 27.70 11.71
N ARG A 158 -3.30 28.84 12.05
CA ARG A 158 -2.83 30.17 11.60
C ARG A 158 -1.43 30.49 12.11
N ARG A 159 -1.17 30.19 13.38
CA ARG A 159 0.14 30.32 14.00
C ARG A 159 1.20 29.48 13.28
N ILE A 160 0.90 28.21 13.01
CA ILE A 160 1.78 27.30 12.25
C ILE A 160 2.03 27.86 10.85
N THR A 161 0.98 28.29 10.16
CA THR A 161 1.08 28.89 8.81
C THR A 161 2.01 30.09 8.78
N LYS A 162 1.84 31.03 9.72
CA LYS A 162 2.69 32.22 9.86
C LYS A 162 4.16 31.84 10.03
N VAL A 163 4.48 30.90 10.93
CA VAL A 163 5.85 30.45 11.18
C VAL A 163 6.44 29.76 9.95
N TYR A 164 5.72 28.81 9.34
CA TYR A 164 6.20 28.06 8.17
C TYR A 164 6.44 28.94 6.95
N SER A 165 5.63 29.98 6.73
CA SER A 165 5.77 30.91 5.60
C SER A 165 7.10 31.69 5.61
N GLN A 166 7.73 31.84 6.79
CA GLN A 166 8.95 32.62 6.98
C GLN A 166 10.23 31.77 6.86
N LEU A 167 10.14 30.46 7.10
CA LEU A 167 11.30 29.55 7.06
C LEU A 167 12.01 29.53 5.69
N PRO A 168 11.32 29.53 4.52
CA PRO A 168 11.98 29.56 3.22
C PRO A 168 12.98 30.71 3.06
N GLN A 169 12.64 31.90 3.54
CA GLN A 169 13.52 33.07 3.48
C GLN A 169 14.82 32.84 4.27
N PHE A 170 14.75 32.07 5.37
CA PHE A 170 15.90 31.71 6.19
C PHE A 170 16.80 30.65 5.51
N TYR A 171 16.25 29.55 5.01
CA TYR A 171 17.07 28.42 4.54
C TYR A 171 17.45 28.46 3.05
N HIS A 172 16.70 29.16 2.19
CA HIS A 172 16.97 29.22 0.74
C HIS A 172 18.40 29.63 0.35
N PRO A 173 19.05 30.61 1.02
CA PRO A 173 20.44 30.94 0.70
C PRO A 173 21.41 29.79 0.92
N PHE A 174 21.16 28.95 1.93
CA PHE A 174 22.00 27.78 2.21
C PHE A 174 21.75 26.65 1.20
N ILE A 175 20.51 26.46 0.74
CA ILE A 175 20.21 25.53 -0.36
C ILE A 175 20.94 25.93 -1.64
N LYS A 176 20.91 27.22 -2.00
CA LYS A 176 21.59 27.76 -3.20
C LYS A 176 23.10 27.51 -3.15
N GLU A 177 23.72 27.63 -1.98
CA GLU A 177 25.13 27.35 -1.78
C GLU A 177 25.48 25.87 -2.01
N ILE A 178 24.68 24.95 -1.48
CA ILE A 178 24.93 23.49 -1.58
C ILE A 178 24.62 22.92 -2.98
N THR A 179 23.80 23.61 -3.76
CA THR A 179 23.48 23.22 -5.15
C THR A 179 24.57 23.65 -6.16
N GLY A 180 25.62 24.34 -5.69
CA GLY A 180 26.79 24.73 -6.48
C GLY A 180 27.75 23.58 -6.83
N PRO A 181 28.87 23.87 -7.52
CA PRO A 181 29.81 22.86 -8.02
C PRO A 181 30.62 22.14 -6.92
N GLU A 182 30.81 22.75 -5.74
CA GLU A 182 31.49 22.14 -4.59
C GLU A 182 30.48 21.74 -3.51
N VAL A 183 30.02 20.47 -3.55
CA VAL A 183 28.97 19.99 -2.63
C VAL A 183 29.56 19.57 -1.30
N ASN A 184 29.33 20.34 -0.24
CA ASN A 184 29.58 19.89 1.13
C ASN A 184 28.51 18.86 1.55
N VAL A 185 28.88 17.58 1.51
CA VAL A 185 27.96 16.45 1.80
C VAL A 185 27.35 16.54 3.19
N ARG A 186 28.11 16.93 4.23
CA ARG A 186 27.58 17.02 5.60
C ARG A 186 26.58 18.16 5.74
N ALA A 187 26.86 19.33 5.15
CA ALA A 187 25.93 20.46 5.14
C ALA A 187 24.64 20.13 4.37
N LYS A 188 24.78 19.43 3.23
CA LYS A 188 23.63 18.87 2.48
C LYS A 188 22.75 17.99 3.37
N GLN A 189 23.35 17.05 4.09
CA GLN A 189 22.62 16.14 4.98
C GLN A 189 21.92 16.87 6.14
N ILE A 190 22.57 17.87 6.74
CA ILE A 190 21.99 18.66 7.83
C ILE A 190 20.72 19.39 7.36
N ILE A 191 20.76 20.06 6.21
CA ILE A 191 19.61 20.81 5.70
C ILE A 191 18.47 19.86 5.30
N VAL A 192 18.77 18.75 4.63
CA VAL A 192 17.73 17.80 4.25
C VAL A 192 17.08 17.16 5.48
N ALA A 193 17.87 16.80 6.50
CA ALA A 193 17.34 16.27 7.76
C ALA A 193 16.41 17.29 8.44
N PHE A 194 16.78 18.57 8.44
CA PHE A 194 15.93 19.65 8.94
C PHE A 194 14.64 19.82 8.13
N LEU A 195 14.72 19.86 6.80
CA LEU A 195 13.51 20.01 5.97
C LEU A 195 12.54 18.82 6.16
N ILE A 196 13.07 17.60 6.31
CA ILE A 196 12.26 16.42 6.61
C ILE A 196 11.70 16.49 8.05
N SER A 197 12.44 17.02 9.03
CA SER A 197 11.92 17.15 10.40
C SER A 197 10.72 18.09 10.49
N LEU A 198 10.71 19.16 9.68
CA LEU A 198 9.56 20.06 9.53
C LEU A 198 8.31 19.38 8.94
N LEU A 199 8.44 18.27 8.20
CA LEU A 199 7.29 17.50 7.73
C LEU A 199 6.65 16.63 8.83
N GLY A 200 7.27 16.57 10.01
CA GLY A 200 6.73 15.91 11.20
C GLY A 200 5.76 16.79 11.98
N LYS A 201 6.01 16.96 13.28
CA LYS A 201 5.15 17.79 14.14
C LYS A 201 5.48 19.28 13.93
N PRO A 202 4.49 20.19 13.94
CA PRO A 202 3.05 19.95 14.09
C PRO A 202 2.33 19.63 12.75
N LEU A 203 3.00 19.79 11.60
CA LEU A 203 2.39 19.73 10.27
C LEU A 203 1.61 18.44 9.97
N ILE A 204 2.11 17.29 10.44
CA ILE A 204 1.49 15.98 10.21
C ILE A 204 0.08 15.83 10.81
N TYR A 205 -0.31 16.71 11.74
CA TYR A 205 -1.64 16.71 12.35
C TYR A 205 -2.65 17.57 11.60
N ILE A 206 -2.24 18.19 10.49
CA ILE A 206 -3.07 19.11 9.69
C ILE A 206 -3.42 18.41 8.38
N ASP A 207 -4.68 18.53 7.95
CA ASP A 207 -5.15 17.90 6.71
C ASP A 207 -4.68 18.69 5.48
N LEU A 208 -3.83 18.09 4.66
CA LEU A 208 -3.26 18.72 3.46
C LEU A 208 -3.92 18.26 2.16
N ASP A 209 -5.11 17.64 2.24
CA ASP A 209 -5.87 17.18 1.09
C ASP A 209 -6.23 18.34 0.10
N PRO A 210 -5.93 18.21 -1.20
CA PRO A 210 -6.26 19.22 -2.20
C PRO A 210 -7.76 19.42 -2.42
N GLU A 211 -8.63 18.42 -2.21
CA GLU A 211 -10.08 18.57 -2.43
C GLU A 211 -10.72 19.52 -1.42
N GLU A 212 -10.19 19.55 -0.19
CA GLU A 212 -10.71 20.34 0.91
C GLU A 212 -9.90 21.65 1.09
N ASN A 213 -8.58 21.63 0.88
CA ASN A 213 -7.67 22.74 1.24
C ASN A 213 -6.83 23.28 0.07
N ALA A 214 -7.35 23.26 -1.17
CA ALA A 214 -6.63 23.75 -2.36
C ALA A 214 -6.03 25.16 -2.21
N THR A 215 -6.72 26.06 -1.52
CA THR A 215 -6.32 27.47 -1.33
C THR A 215 -5.51 27.73 -0.05
N SER A 216 -5.27 26.73 0.79
CA SER A 216 -4.58 26.91 2.07
C SER A 216 -3.12 27.34 1.86
N GLU A 217 -2.71 28.42 2.52
CA GLU A 217 -1.34 28.94 2.49
C GLU A 217 -0.34 27.93 3.07
N LEU A 218 -0.76 27.16 4.08
CA LEU A 218 0.09 26.13 4.68
C LEU A 218 0.42 25.00 3.69
N ARG A 219 -0.55 24.60 2.86
CA ARG A 219 -0.33 23.61 1.80
C ARG A 219 0.70 24.11 0.79
N GLN A 220 0.64 25.39 0.41
CA GLN A 220 1.63 26.01 -0.47
C GLN A 220 3.02 26.02 0.17
N CYS A 221 3.12 26.33 1.46
CA CYS A 221 4.38 26.26 2.21
C CYS A 221 4.96 24.83 2.21
N CYS A 222 4.12 23.83 2.46
CA CYS A 222 4.51 22.41 2.41
C CYS A 222 4.99 22.03 1.00
N ALA A 223 4.28 22.45 -0.06
CA ALA A 223 4.67 22.21 -1.44
C ALA A 223 6.06 22.80 -1.76
N ILE A 224 6.34 24.03 -1.32
CA ILE A 224 7.66 24.67 -1.49
C ILE A 224 8.74 23.85 -0.78
N MET A 225 8.50 23.43 0.47
CA MET A 225 9.45 22.61 1.22
C MET A 225 9.73 21.27 0.54
N VAL A 226 8.70 20.59 0.05
CA VAL A 226 8.83 19.32 -0.68
C VAL A 226 9.65 19.52 -1.95
N GLN A 227 9.35 20.56 -2.73
CA GLN A 227 10.15 20.91 -3.92
C GLN A 227 11.61 21.19 -3.56
N ASP A 228 11.87 21.87 -2.45
CA ASP A 228 13.22 22.17 -1.98
C ASP A 228 13.98 20.91 -1.52
N ILE A 229 13.31 19.95 -0.88
CA ILE A 229 13.88 18.62 -0.60
C ILE A 229 14.25 17.91 -1.92
N CYS A 230 13.34 17.91 -2.91
CA CYS A 230 13.55 17.27 -4.22
C CYS A 230 14.69 17.91 -5.02
N LYS A 231 14.90 19.23 -4.89
CA LYS A 231 16.03 19.93 -5.54
C LYS A 231 17.37 19.46 -4.97
N ILE A 232 17.43 19.20 -3.66
CA ILE A 232 18.66 18.79 -2.99
C ILE A 232 18.92 17.29 -3.16
N GLU A 233 17.88 16.46 -3.02
CA GLU A 233 17.95 15.01 -3.14
C GLU A 233 17.19 14.49 -4.34
N LYS A 234 17.95 13.98 -5.32
CA LYS A 234 17.42 13.37 -6.55
C LYS A 234 16.86 11.96 -6.35
N ASP A 235 17.06 11.35 -5.18
CA ASP A 235 16.48 10.06 -4.85
C ASP A 235 15.91 10.16 -3.44
N ILE A 236 14.60 10.37 -3.35
CA ILE A 236 13.87 10.44 -2.09
C ILE A 236 13.65 9.03 -1.51
N LEU A 237 13.59 8.01 -2.35
CA LEU A 237 13.34 6.63 -1.92
C LEU A 237 14.48 6.05 -1.09
N LYS A 238 15.70 6.60 -1.17
CA LYS A 238 16.80 6.23 -0.28
C LYS A 238 16.45 6.36 1.22
N PHE A 239 15.49 7.24 1.56
CA PHE A 239 15.03 7.42 2.95
C PHE A 239 14.20 6.23 3.46
N LEU A 240 13.74 5.32 2.59
CA LEU A 240 13.05 4.07 2.99
C LEU A 240 13.95 3.16 3.83
N ILE A 241 15.26 3.14 3.56
CA ILE A 241 16.23 2.35 4.35
C ILE A 241 16.25 2.84 5.81
N TYR A 242 16.08 4.14 6.01
CA TYR A 242 16.09 4.75 7.35
C TYR A 242 14.81 4.44 8.13
N LEU A 243 13.65 4.26 7.48
CA LEU A 243 12.46 3.69 8.14
C LEU A 243 12.76 2.32 8.76
N GLU A 244 13.49 1.47 8.04
CA GLU A 244 13.85 0.14 8.53
C GLU A 244 14.80 0.21 9.74
N LEU A 245 15.77 1.14 9.71
CA LEU A 245 16.67 1.40 10.84
C LEU A 245 15.92 1.91 12.09
N CYS A 246 14.99 2.86 11.92
CA CYS A 246 14.13 3.36 12.99
C CYS A 246 13.23 2.25 13.56
N SER A 247 12.64 1.41 12.71
CA SER A 247 11.84 0.26 13.14
C SER A 247 12.65 -0.79 13.90
N LYS A 248 13.86 -1.12 13.45
CA LYS A 248 14.73 -2.12 14.10
C LYS A 248 15.27 -1.65 15.45
N LYS A 249 15.56 -0.34 15.62
CA LYS A 249 16.03 0.22 16.90
C LYS A 249 14.95 0.25 17.98
N LYS A 250 13.66 0.48 17.65
CA LYS A 250 12.55 0.27 18.60
C LYS A 250 12.49 -1.17 19.15
N GLN A 251 12.89 -2.17 18.35
CA GLN A 251 12.98 -3.57 18.81
C GLN A 251 14.24 -3.86 19.64
N LYS A 252 15.37 -3.19 19.36
CA LYS A 252 16.63 -3.34 20.12
C LYS A 252 16.66 -2.56 21.44
N GLN A 253 15.98 -1.42 21.57
CA GLN A 253 15.87 -0.73 22.87
C GLN A 253 15.06 -1.52 23.92
N ALA A 254 14.34 -2.57 23.52
CA ALA A 254 13.76 -3.56 24.44
C ALA A 254 14.74 -4.69 24.85
N ARG A 255 15.92 -4.79 24.22
CA ARG A 255 16.96 -5.81 24.48
C ARG A 255 18.35 -5.20 24.31
N ASN A 256 18.89 -4.73 25.44
CA ASN A 256 20.26 -4.27 25.68
C ASN A 256 20.65 -2.86 25.19
N SER A 257 20.84 -1.98 26.17
CA SER A 257 21.81 -0.89 26.19
C SER A 257 23.24 -1.44 26.15
N ASN A 258 24.16 -0.63 25.63
CA ASN A 258 25.62 -0.84 25.51
C ASN A 258 26.06 -1.45 24.19
N TYR A 259 26.37 -0.58 23.24
CA TYR A 259 27.62 -0.63 22.45
C TYR A 259 27.85 0.78 21.92
N ASP A 260 28.81 1.48 22.51
CA ASP A 260 29.38 2.72 21.99
C ASP A 260 30.22 2.39 20.75
N SER A 261 29.82 2.94 19.60
CA SER A 261 30.67 3.02 18.42
C SER A 261 31.14 4.47 18.28
N GLU A 262 32.44 4.71 18.30
CA GLU A 262 33.13 6.02 18.29
C GLU A 262 33.02 6.82 16.97
N GLU A 263 32.12 6.46 16.04
CA GLU A 263 31.87 7.23 14.82
C GLU A 263 30.72 8.21 15.04
N GLU A 264 30.99 9.52 14.87
CA GLU A 264 29.98 10.58 14.94
C GLU A 264 28.86 10.25 13.93
N PRO A 265 27.63 9.95 14.38
CA PRO A 265 26.58 9.45 13.50
C PRO A 265 26.26 10.50 12.43
N THR A 266 26.03 10.05 11.20
CA THR A 266 25.60 10.95 10.12
C THR A 266 24.32 11.70 10.53
N PRO A 267 24.07 12.93 10.06
CA PRO A 267 22.84 13.66 10.37
C PRO A 267 21.55 12.88 10.06
N TYR A 268 21.60 11.94 9.09
CA TYR A 268 20.48 11.04 8.78
C TYR A 268 20.28 9.88 9.79
N GLN A 269 21.27 9.60 10.63
CA GLN A 269 21.21 8.56 11.67
C GLN A 269 20.83 9.13 13.05
N GLN A 270 20.71 10.45 13.19
CA GLN A 270 20.22 11.13 14.39
C GLN A 270 18.69 10.97 14.49
N HIS A 271 18.23 10.18 15.47
CA HIS A 271 16.80 9.84 15.67
C HIS A 271 15.93 11.04 16.06
N GLU A 272 16.53 12.09 16.62
CA GLU A 272 15.81 13.33 16.93
C GLU A 272 15.30 14.02 15.66
N LYS A 273 16.01 13.88 14.54
CA LYS A 273 15.69 14.55 13.25
C LYS A 273 14.88 13.66 12.31
N LEU A 274 15.39 12.45 12.05
CA LEU A 274 14.70 11.45 11.22
C LEU A 274 14.11 10.36 12.10
N ASN A 275 12.84 10.55 12.45
CA ASN A 275 12.05 9.59 13.21
C ASN A 275 10.91 9.05 12.34
N MET A 276 10.15 8.09 12.87
CA MET A 276 9.04 7.49 12.12
C MET A 276 7.99 8.54 11.72
N THR A 277 7.75 9.55 12.54
CA THR A 277 6.75 10.60 12.29
C THR A 277 7.19 11.49 11.13
N THR A 278 8.44 11.99 11.16
CA THR A 278 8.98 12.88 10.12
C THR A 278 9.11 12.16 8.78
N LEU A 279 9.55 10.90 8.79
CA LEU A 279 9.57 10.06 7.60
C LEU A 279 8.15 9.73 7.09
N SER A 280 7.17 9.55 7.97
CA SER A 280 5.78 9.35 7.55
C SER A 280 5.21 10.60 6.86
N GLY A 281 5.54 11.79 7.37
CA GLY A 281 5.20 13.06 6.71
C GLY A 281 5.81 13.16 5.30
N LEU A 282 7.09 12.82 5.15
CA LEU A 282 7.77 12.78 3.85
C LEU A 282 7.10 11.79 2.88
N PHE A 283 6.80 10.57 3.32
CA PHE A 283 6.19 9.58 2.42
C PHE A 283 4.70 9.86 2.16
N TYR A 284 4.00 10.54 3.06
CA TYR A 284 2.67 11.07 2.78
C TYR A 284 2.73 12.10 1.65
N THR A 285 3.65 13.07 1.70
CA THR A 285 3.75 14.08 0.62
C THR A 285 4.15 13.47 -0.72
N VAL A 286 4.95 12.39 -0.70
CA VAL A 286 5.39 11.69 -1.91
C VAL A 286 4.30 10.77 -2.50
N PHE A 287 3.60 9.98 -1.68
CA PHE A 287 2.70 8.92 -2.17
C PHE A 287 1.22 9.30 -2.19
N SER A 288 0.81 10.37 -1.52
CA SER A 288 -0.60 10.81 -1.52
C SER A 288 -1.10 11.23 -2.91
N GLY A 289 -0.19 11.63 -3.81
CA GLY A 289 -0.57 12.28 -5.07
C GLY A 289 -1.07 13.72 -4.87
N HIS A 290 -0.99 14.25 -3.65
CA HIS A 290 -1.46 15.60 -3.31
C HIS A 290 -0.46 16.69 -3.68
N PHE A 291 0.81 16.35 -3.94
CA PHE A 291 1.89 17.30 -4.22
C PHE A 291 2.61 16.94 -5.51
N ASP A 292 3.02 17.96 -6.27
CA ASP A 292 3.82 17.78 -7.48
C ASP A 292 5.26 17.43 -7.11
N ILE A 293 5.62 16.17 -7.26
CA ILE A 293 6.99 15.67 -7.08
C ILE A 293 7.69 15.62 -8.44
N PRO A 294 8.87 16.25 -8.61
CA PRO A 294 9.61 16.17 -9.86
C PRO A 294 10.02 14.73 -10.22
N ASP A 295 9.84 14.34 -11.48
CA ASP A 295 10.22 13.01 -11.99
C ASP A 295 11.69 12.65 -11.74
N SER A 296 12.56 13.66 -11.63
CA SER A 296 13.97 13.46 -11.32
C SER A 296 14.25 13.00 -9.89
N ALA A 297 13.27 13.09 -8.98
CA ALA A 297 13.41 12.80 -7.55
C ALA A 297 12.92 11.39 -7.18
N LEU A 298 12.11 10.78 -8.06
CA LEU A 298 11.55 9.44 -7.91
C LEU A 298 12.09 8.52 -9.01
N PRO A 299 12.77 7.41 -8.66
CA PRO A 299 13.14 6.40 -9.64
C PRO A 299 11.90 5.86 -10.38
N GLN A 300 11.75 6.19 -11.67
CA GLN A 300 10.62 5.79 -12.55
C GLN A 300 10.47 4.27 -12.75
N VAL A 301 11.28 3.45 -12.09
CA VAL A 301 11.36 1.99 -12.30
C VAL A 301 10.34 1.22 -11.45
N TYR A 302 9.80 1.84 -10.39
CA TYR A 302 8.92 1.14 -9.45
C TYR A 302 7.54 1.79 -9.38
N SER A 303 6.47 0.98 -9.54
CA SER A 303 5.12 1.44 -9.24
C SER A 303 5.01 1.75 -7.73
N THR A 304 4.17 2.72 -7.37
CA THR A 304 3.90 3.06 -5.96
C THR A 304 3.43 1.83 -5.17
N GLU A 305 2.62 0.97 -5.80
CA GLU A 305 2.22 -0.34 -5.25
C GLU A 305 3.43 -1.26 -5.00
N TYR A 306 4.37 -1.34 -5.96
CA TYR A 306 5.58 -2.14 -5.82
C TYR A 306 6.42 -1.67 -4.64
N ILE A 307 6.58 -0.36 -4.44
CA ILE A 307 7.37 0.21 -3.31
C ILE A 307 6.73 -0.12 -1.96
N ILE A 308 5.40 -0.02 -1.84
CA ILE A 308 4.66 -0.40 -0.63
C ILE A 308 4.81 -1.91 -0.34
N HIS A 309 4.77 -2.75 -1.38
CA HIS A 309 4.88 -4.19 -1.26
C HIS A 309 6.32 -4.71 -1.04
N THR A 310 7.36 -3.97 -1.45
CA THR A 310 8.77 -4.39 -1.32
C THR A 310 9.46 -3.95 -0.03
N GLY A 311 8.79 -3.18 0.84
CA GLY A 311 9.34 -2.84 2.15
C GLY A 311 9.49 -4.05 3.09
N ALA A 312 10.44 -3.99 4.03
CA ALA A 312 10.65 -4.97 5.12
C ALA A 312 9.43 -5.23 6.04
N GLN A 313 8.29 -4.61 5.74
CA GLN A 313 7.00 -4.81 6.38
C GLN A 313 6.48 -6.24 6.19
N LEU A 314 6.71 -6.88 5.04
CA LEU A 314 6.26 -8.25 4.82
C LEU A 314 6.91 -9.21 5.81
N LYS A 315 8.22 -9.09 6.07
CA LYS A 315 8.94 -9.89 7.06
C LYS A 315 8.40 -9.68 8.49
N ASN A 316 8.10 -8.45 8.86
CA ASN A 316 7.53 -8.14 10.17
C ASN A 316 6.08 -8.64 10.30
N MET A 317 5.29 -8.53 9.23
CA MET A 317 3.93 -9.05 9.16
C MET A 317 3.93 -10.57 9.27
N ILE A 318 4.80 -11.26 8.54
CA ILE A 318 4.99 -12.71 8.62
C ILE A 318 5.33 -13.13 10.06
N LYS A 319 6.25 -12.44 10.73
CA LYS A 319 6.59 -12.72 12.14
C LYS A 319 5.41 -12.55 13.10
N LYS A 320 4.54 -11.56 12.86
CA LYS A 320 3.32 -11.34 13.66
C LYS A 320 2.24 -12.38 13.37
N MET A 321 2.05 -12.74 12.10
CA MET A 321 1.09 -13.78 11.67
C MET A 321 1.51 -15.18 12.12
N CYS A 322 2.82 -15.44 12.20
CA CYS A 322 3.42 -16.72 12.61
C CYS A 322 3.70 -16.77 14.11
N HIS A 323 2.76 -16.30 14.93
CA HIS A 323 2.88 -16.31 16.39
C HIS A 323 1.97 -17.36 17.02
N LEU A 324 2.54 -18.19 17.89
CA LEU A 324 1.82 -19.13 18.75
C LEU A 324 1.99 -18.66 20.21
N PRO A 325 0.91 -18.22 20.90
CA PRO A 325 1.00 -17.57 22.22
C PRO A 325 1.75 -18.38 23.27
N HIS A 326 1.57 -19.70 23.28
CA HIS A 326 2.21 -20.65 24.20
C HIS A 326 3.09 -21.67 23.46
N GLY A 327 3.56 -21.33 22.25
CA GLY A 327 4.35 -22.26 21.43
C GLY A 327 3.58 -23.55 21.12
N ALA A 328 4.20 -24.69 21.39
CA ALA A 328 3.61 -26.01 21.11
C ALA A 328 2.40 -26.35 22.01
N GLU A 329 2.22 -25.67 23.13
CA GLU A 329 1.10 -25.88 24.06
C GLU A 329 -0.12 -24.96 23.76
N SER A 330 -0.05 -24.17 22.68
CA SER A 330 -1.14 -23.26 22.30
C SER A 330 -2.39 -24.05 21.92
N ASP A 331 -3.58 -23.50 22.24
CA ASP A 331 -4.84 -24.10 21.81
C ASP A 331 -5.02 -23.96 20.29
N LEU A 332 -4.71 -25.04 19.57
CA LEU A 332 -4.79 -25.07 18.12
C LEU A 332 -6.23 -25.09 17.58
N MET A 333 -7.22 -25.42 18.42
CA MET A 333 -8.64 -25.34 18.02
C MET A 333 -9.11 -23.90 17.99
N GLU A 334 -8.78 -23.12 19.03
CA GLU A 334 -9.13 -21.70 19.11
C GLU A 334 -8.42 -20.89 18.00
N LEU A 335 -7.18 -21.24 17.70
CA LEU A 335 -6.35 -20.54 16.70
C LEU A 335 -6.50 -21.10 15.27
N GLY A 336 -7.37 -22.09 15.06
CA GLY A 336 -7.42 -22.89 13.83
C GLY A 336 -7.57 -22.08 12.54
N ASP A 337 -8.51 -21.13 12.51
CA ASP A 337 -8.77 -20.29 11.33
C ASP A 337 -7.59 -19.38 10.97
N GLN A 338 -6.93 -18.83 11.99
CA GLN A 338 -5.75 -17.99 11.83
C GLN A 338 -4.56 -18.79 11.31
N ILE A 339 -4.34 -19.99 11.87
CA ILE A 339 -3.27 -20.91 11.45
C ILE A 339 -3.48 -21.34 9.99
N ILE A 340 -4.69 -21.76 9.63
CA ILE A 340 -5.02 -22.20 8.26
C ILE A 340 -4.82 -21.07 7.26
N SER A 341 -5.27 -19.86 7.58
CA SER A 341 -5.12 -18.68 6.73
C SER A 341 -3.63 -18.30 6.56
N CYS A 342 -2.87 -18.33 7.66
CA CYS A 342 -1.44 -18.07 7.66
C CYS A 342 -0.67 -19.08 6.79
N LEU A 343 -0.93 -20.39 6.97
CA LEU A 343 -0.27 -21.44 6.19
C LEU A 343 -0.56 -21.33 4.69
N ASN A 344 -1.79 -21.00 4.29
CA ASN A 344 -2.15 -20.80 2.89
C ASN A 344 -1.49 -19.56 2.28
N PHE A 345 -1.44 -18.46 3.03
CA PHE A 345 -0.76 -17.24 2.60
C PHE A 345 0.75 -17.45 2.40
N LEU A 346 1.42 -18.10 3.36
CA LEU A 346 2.84 -18.44 3.25
C LEU A 346 3.12 -19.39 2.08
N ARG A 347 2.20 -20.34 1.83
CA ARG A 347 2.30 -21.26 0.70
C ARG A 347 2.20 -20.52 -0.63
N TYR A 348 1.28 -19.57 -0.75
CA TYR A 348 1.17 -18.72 -1.93
C TYR A 348 2.48 -17.95 -2.18
N LEU A 349 3.04 -17.31 -1.16
CA LEU A 349 4.31 -16.58 -1.27
C LEU A 349 5.47 -17.49 -1.67
N ALA A 350 5.59 -18.66 -1.04
CA ALA A 350 6.64 -19.64 -1.36
C ALA A 350 6.53 -20.20 -2.79
N LEU A 351 5.32 -20.28 -3.36
CA LEU A 351 5.12 -20.73 -4.74
C LEU A 351 5.33 -19.63 -5.77
N LYS A 352 4.92 -18.39 -5.45
CA LYS A 352 4.91 -17.29 -6.41
C LYS A 352 6.27 -16.59 -6.53
N ASP A 353 6.99 -16.45 -5.42
CA ASP A 353 8.23 -15.69 -5.37
C ASP A 353 9.48 -16.56 -5.59
N ILE A 354 9.75 -16.90 -6.85
CA ILE A 354 10.88 -17.73 -7.27
C ILE A 354 12.18 -16.90 -7.34
N ASN A 355 12.11 -15.57 -7.39
CA ASN A 355 13.29 -14.70 -7.51
C ASN A 355 13.63 -13.97 -6.20
N ASN A 356 12.92 -14.28 -5.11
CA ASN A 356 13.05 -13.61 -3.81
C ASN A 356 12.82 -12.09 -3.86
N VAL A 357 11.93 -11.63 -4.74
CA VAL A 357 11.57 -10.21 -4.90
C VAL A 357 10.89 -9.68 -3.63
N THR A 358 10.14 -10.54 -2.93
CA THR A 358 9.43 -10.21 -1.69
C THR A 358 10.29 -10.38 -0.44
N GLY A 359 11.50 -10.93 -0.55
CA GLY A 359 12.36 -11.25 0.60
C GLY A 359 11.86 -12.44 1.45
N ILE A 360 10.94 -13.26 0.93
CA ILE A 360 10.38 -14.40 1.66
C ILE A 360 11.43 -15.46 2.02
N ARG A 361 12.49 -15.64 1.21
CA ARG A 361 13.55 -16.61 1.49
C ARG A 361 14.30 -16.29 2.77
N ASP A 362 14.45 -15.00 3.08
CA ASP A 362 15.09 -14.52 4.31
C ASP A 362 14.27 -14.84 5.57
N CYS A 363 13.01 -15.28 5.38
CA CYS A 363 12.11 -15.69 6.43
C CYS A 363 12.03 -17.22 6.59
N PHE A 364 12.49 -18.01 5.61
CA PHE A 364 12.35 -19.47 5.66
C PHE A 364 13.00 -20.12 6.88
N GLY A 365 14.18 -19.66 7.29
CA GLY A 365 14.83 -20.18 8.50
C GLY A 365 13.99 -19.97 9.76
N PHE A 366 13.38 -18.78 9.89
CA PHE A 366 12.45 -18.48 11.00
C PHE A 366 11.18 -19.32 10.90
N LEU A 367 10.59 -19.44 9.71
CA LEU A 367 9.36 -20.22 9.51
C LEU A 367 9.55 -21.69 9.87
N GLU A 368 10.67 -22.29 9.48
CA GLU A 368 10.97 -23.69 9.78
C GLU A 368 11.22 -23.93 11.27
N SER A 369 12.07 -23.11 11.91
CA SER A 369 12.48 -23.35 13.30
C SER A 369 11.46 -22.85 14.34
N GLU A 370 10.89 -21.66 14.14
CA GLU A 370 10.10 -20.99 15.17
C GLU A 370 8.60 -21.23 15.02
N TYR A 371 8.10 -21.51 13.81
CA TYR A 371 6.66 -21.66 13.56
C TYR A 371 6.27 -23.09 13.19
N LEU A 372 6.78 -23.64 12.08
CA LEU A 372 6.37 -24.96 11.57
C LEU A 372 6.80 -26.10 12.49
N ALA A 373 8.00 -26.04 13.09
CA ALA A 373 8.44 -27.05 14.05
C ALA A 373 7.54 -27.07 15.31
N LYS A 374 7.25 -25.90 15.88
CA LYS A 374 6.39 -25.79 17.08
C LYS A 374 4.96 -26.20 16.78
N LEU A 375 4.43 -25.81 15.61
CA LEU A 375 3.09 -26.20 15.17
C LEU A 375 2.98 -27.72 14.96
N ARG A 376 4.02 -28.37 14.43
CA ARG A 376 4.03 -29.84 14.28
C ARG A 376 4.04 -30.56 15.63
N ILE A 377 4.81 -30.06 16.60
CA ILE A 377 4.81 -30.59 17.97
C ILE A 377 3.43 -30.42 18.60
N GLY A 378 2.84 -29.23 18.50
CA GLY A 378 1.49 -28.95 19.02
C GLY A 378 0.43 -29.84 18.37
N LEU A 379 0.44 -29.99 17.05
CA LEU A 379 -0.52 -30.85 16.34
C LEU A 379 -0.42 -32.31 16.77
N ASN A 380 0.80 -32.83 16.97
CA ASN A 380 1.01 -34.20 17.45
C ASN A 380 0.49 -34.39 18.88
N MET A 381 0.77 -33.43 19.76
CA MET A 381 0.27 -33.44 21.15
C MET A 381 -1.25 -33.35 21.21
N SER A 382 -1.85 -32.42 20.46
CA SER A 382 -3.30 -32.23 20.41
C SER A 382 -4.01 -33.46 19.84
N LYS A 383 -3.52 -34.06 18.74
CA LYS A 383 -4.11 -35.29 18.20
C LYS A 383 -4.04 -36.45 19.19
N ALA A 384 -2.87 -36.70 19.77
CA ALA A 384 -2.70 -37.78 20.74
C ALA A 384 -3.67 -37.62 21.94
N HIS A 385 -3.83 -36.40 22.44
CA HIS A 385 -4.76 -36.11 23.53
C HIS A 385 -6.23 -36.34 23.14
N TYR A 386 -6.65 -35.90 21.94
CA TYR A 386 -8.04 -36.08 21.48
C TYR A 386 -8.34 -37.54 21.06
N GLU A 387 -7.36 -38.29 20.55
CA GLU A 387 -7.47 -39.73 20.25
C GLU A 387 -7.56 -40.59 21.52
N VAL A 388 -6.87 -40.21 22.59
CA VAL A 388 -7.03 -40.85 23.91
C VAL A 388 -8.42 -40.57 24.46
N LYS A 389 -8.88 -39.31 24.44
CA LYS A 389 -10.24 -38.95 24.86
C LYS A 389 -11.33 -39.67 24.04
N LEU A 390 -11.11 -39.86 22.74
CA LEU A 390 -12.01 -40.63 21.89
C LEU A 390 -12.11 -42.10 22.35
N ARG A 391 -10.96 -42.72 22.63
CA ARG A 391 -10.89 -44.11 23.14
C ARG A 391 -11.51 -44.26 24.53
N ASP A 392 -11.29 -43.30 25.43
CA ASP A 392 -11.87 -43.35 26.78
C ASP A 392 -13.41 -43.30 26.74
N ILE A 393 -13.98 -42.52 25.82
CA ILE A 393 -15.43 -42.44 25.58
C ILE A 393 -15.96 -43.73 24.92
N GLU A 394 -15.19 -44.35 24.02
CA GLU A 394 -15.55 -45.62 23.38
C GLU A 394 -15.46 -46.84 24.33
N GLU A 395 -14.53 -46.81 25.29
CA GLU A 395 -14.32 -47.87 26.29
C GLU A 395 -15.23 -47.74 27.52
N GLY A 396 -16.05 -46.68 27.61
CA GLY A 396 -16.97 -46.45 28.72
C GLY A 396 -16.27 -46.19 30.07
N LYS A 397 -15.02 -45.74 30.04
CA LYS A 397 -14.24 -45.40 31.24
C LYS A 397 -14.52 -43.96 31.64
N ASP A 398 -15.62 -43.73 32.35
CA ASP A 398 -15.75 -42.52 33.17
C ASP A 398 -14.78 -42.66 34.36
N GLN A 399 -13.58 -42.11 34.24
CA GLN A 399 -12.68 -41.96 35.38
C GLN A 399 -13.25 -40.95 36.38
N PRO A 400 -13.04 -41.14 37.69
CA PRO A 400 -13.47 -40.18 38.70
C PRO A 400 -12.77 -38.82 38.51
N GLU A 401 -13.54 -37.76 38.72
CA GLU A 401 -13.40 -36.36 38.30
C GLU A 401 -12.17 -35.56 38.82
N GLU A 402 -11.03 -36.16 39.20
CA GLU A 402 -9.98 -35.41 39.92
C GLU A 402 -8.73 -34.99 39.13
N LEU A 403 -8.59 -35.28 37.83
CA LEU A 403 -7.35 -34.91 37.08
C LEU A 403 -7.52 -34.15 35.77
N ALA A 404 -8.72 -33.65 35.44
CA ALA A 404 -8.87 -32.76 34.28
C ALA A 404 -9.94 -31.67 34.51
N LYS A 405 -9.61 -30.68 35.32
CA LYS A 405 -10.05 -29.30 35.05
C LYS A 405 -9.37 -28.82 33.75
N VAL A 406 -9.75 -29.42 32.64
CA VAL A 406 -9.58 -28.84 31.30
C VAL A 406 -11.00 -28.76 30.75
N SER A 407 -11.71 -27.74 31.21
CA SER A 407 -12.91 -27.22 30.59
C SER A 407 -12.62 -27.04 29.10
N ILE A 408 -13.20 -27.89 28.26
CA ILE A 408 -13.14 -27.71 26.81
C ILE A 408 -14.13 -26.60 26.49
N ASN A 409 -13.62 -25.37 26.44
CA ASN A 409 -14.41 -24.20 26.11
C ASN A 409 -14.56 -24.13 24.59
N ILE A 410 -15.72 -24.51 24.07
CA ILE A 410 -16.08 -24.25 22.67
C ILE A 410 -16.95 -23.01 22.67
N ALA A 411 -16.39 -21.89 22.21
CA ALA A 411 -17.12 -20.62 22.04
C ALA A 411 -17.81 -20.06 23.31
N GLY A 412 -17.24 -20.28 24.50
CA GLY A 412 -17.68 -19.60 25.73
C GLY A 412 -18.66 -20.38 26.62
N ASN A 413 -19.02 -21.63 26.29
CA ASN A 413 -19.97 -22.42 27.09
C ASN A 413 -19.34 -23.69 27.71
N MET A 414 -19.57 -23.87 29.02
CA MET A 414 -19.21 -25.07 29.79
C MET A 414 -20.17 -26.22 29.44
N LEU A 415 -19.64 -27.42 29.18
CA LEU A 415 -20.38 -28.56 28.62
C LEU A 415 -20.46 -29.74 29.58
N ASP A 416 -21.21 -29.58 30.68
CA ASP A 416 -21.33 -30.64 31.70
C ASP A 416 -22.47 -31.65 31.43
N ASN A 417 -23.18 -31.59 30.28
CA ASN A 417 -24.32 -32.49 30.04
C ASN A 417 -24.60 -32.86 28.56
N ILE A 418 -23.58 -33.23 27.79
CA ILE A 418 -23.73 -33.74 26.41
C ILE A 418 -23.82 -35.28 26.38
N PRO A 419 -24.77 -35.89 25.64
CA PRO A 419 -24.80 -37.33 25.36
C PRO A 419 -23.51 -37.86 24.72
N ALA A 420 -23.09 -39.09 25.05
CA ALA A 420 -21.82 -39.67 24.59
C ALA A 420 -21.61 -39.60 23.07
N ASP A 421 -22.68 -39.80 22.29
CA ASP A 421 -22.65 -39.72 20.81
C ASP A 421 -22.28 -38.32 20.29
N LYS A 422 -22.80 -37.27 20.91
CA LYS A 422 -22.48 -35.88 20.54
C LYS A 422 -21.07 -35.47 20.99
N LYS A 423 -20.57 -36.02 22.12
CA LYS A 423 -19.17 -35.83 22.54
C LYS A 423 -18.21 -36.44 21.51
N LYS A 424 -18.55 -37.60 20.95
CA LYS A 424 -17.79 -38.29 19.90
C LYS A 424 -17.71 -37.46 18.61
N GLU A 425 -18.82 -36.91 18.14
CA GLU A 425 -18.85 -36.07 16.93
C GLU A 425 -17.98 -34.81 17.06
N ILE A 426 -18.02 -34.15 18.23
CA ILE A 426 -17.21 -32.95 18.51
C ILE A 426 -15.70 -33.27 18.49
N ILE A 427 -15.29 -34.36 19.14
CA ILE A 427 -13.89 -34.81 19.15
C ILE A 427 -13.43 -35.20 17.74
N GLN A 428 -14.28 -35.88 16.97
CA GLN A 428 -13.96 -36.24 15.59
C GLN A 428 -13.79 -35.01 14.69
N SER A 429 -14.62 -33.97 14.89
CA SER A 429 -14.49 -32.70 14.18
C SER A 429 -13.17 -31.99 14.51
N ALA A 430 -12.75 -31.98 15.77
CA ALA A 430 -11.46 -31.41 16.18
C ALA A 430 -10.27 -32.16 15.55
N LEU A 431 -10.31 -33.50 15.55
CA LEU A 431 -9.28 -34.33 14.91
C LEU A 431 -9.18 -34.07 13.40
N ASN A 432 -10.31 -33.89 12.71
CA ASN A 432 -10.33 -33.53 11.29
C ASN A 432 -9.68 -32.16 11.04
N GLY A 433 -9.93 -31.18 11.92
CA GLY A 433 -9.26 -29.87 11.89
C GLY A 433 -7.74 -29.99 12.01
N PHE A 434 -7.25 -30.79 12.97
CA PHE A 434 -5.82 -31.03 13.14
C PHE A 434 -5.18 -31.76 11.95
N HIS A 435 -5.88 -32.71 11.33
CA HIS A 435 -5.40 -33.37 10.10
C HIS A 435 -5.29 -32.39 8.92
N MET A 436 -6.25 -31.48 8.77
CA MET A 436 -6.19 -30.44 7.75
C MET A 436 -5.00 -29.50 7.94
N MET A 437 -4.77 -29.03 9.18
CA MET A 437 -3.61 -28.18 9.50
C MET A 437 -2.28 -28.90 9.25
N GLU A 438 -2.16 -30.17 9.63
CA GLU A 438 -0.95 -30.97 9.35
C GLU A 438 -0.69 -31.11 7.84
N GLY A 439 -1.74 -31.36 7.05
CA GLY A 439 -1.64 -31.40 5.59
C GLY A 439 -1.10 -30.09 5.01
N LEU A 440 -1.57 -28.94 5.52
CA LEU A 440 -1.08 -27.63 5.10
C LEU A 440 0.37 -27.37 5.54
N VAL A 441 0.75 -27.79 6.74
CA VAL A 441 2.15 -27.72 7.21
C VAL A 441 3.07 -28.55 6.30
N ALA A 442 2.69 -29.78 5.95
CA ALA A 442 3.47 -30.63 5.05
C ALA A 442 3.64 -29.99 3.66
N ARG A 443 2.55 -29.44 3.10
CA ARG A 443 2.57 -28.77 1.79
C ARG A 443 3.38 -27.49 1.77
N LEU A 444 3.30 -26.68 2.82
CA LEU A 444 4.15 -25.50 2.94
C LEU A 444 5.63 -25.87 3.06
N THR A 445 5.97 -26.89 3.85
CA THR A 445 7.34 -27.41 3.97
C THR A 445 7.89 -27.86 2.61
N GLU A 446 7.08 -28.58 1.83
CA GLU A 446 7.41 -28.99 0.46
C GLU A 446 7.67 -27.78 -0.45
N CYS A 447 6.78 -26.77 -0.43
CA CYS A 447 6.93 -25.56 -1.24
C CYS A 447 8.21 -24.77 -0.89
N ILE A 448 8.53 -24.67 0.40
CA ILE A 448 9.77 -24.01 0.87
C ILE A 448 11.01 -24.74 0.33
N ASN A 449 11.02 -26.08 0.42
CA ASN A 449 12.15 -26.89 -0.08
C ASN A 449 12.31 -26.78 -1.60
N VAL A 450 11.21 -26.82 -2.34
CA VAL A 450 11.21 -26.62 -3.80
C VAL A 450 11.73 -25.24 -4.18
N ASN A 451 11.28 -24.18 -3.48
CA ASN A 451 11.75 -22.82 -3.72
C ASN A 451 13.26 -22.65 -3.43
N LYS A 452 13.76 -23.26 -2.34
CA LYS A 452 15.20 -23.29 -2.02
C LYS A 452 16.03 -23.99 -3.10
N MET A 453 15.56 -25.13 -3.60
CA MET A 453 16.22 -25.90 -4.68
C MET A 453 16.26 -25.12 -6.02
N GLN A 454 15.18 -24.40 -6.34
CA GLN A 454 15.11 -23.54 -7.54
C GLN A 454 16.04 -22.31 -7.44
N GLY A 455 16.31 -21.81 -6.22
CA GLY A 455 17.33 -20.77 -6.00
C GLY A 455 18.75 -21.25 -6.27
N LEU A 456 19.10 -22.46 -5.82
CA LEU A 456 20.44 -23.06 -5.98
C LEU A 456 20.80 -23.40 -7.43
N THR A 457 19.80 -23.78 -8.24
CA THR A 457 19.97 -24.07 -9.68
C THR A 457 20.22 -22.79 -10.49
N MET A 458 19.55 -21.69 -10.14
CA MET A 458 19.78 -20.37 -10.74
C MET A 458 21.15 -19.77 -10.36
N GLU A 459 21.63 -19.98 -9.13
CA GLU A 459 22.98 -19.58 -8.71
C GLU A 459 24.08 -20.40 -9.38
N SER A 460 23.85 -21.71 -9.61
CA SER A 460 24.79 -22.57 -10.34
C SER A 460 24.90 -22.20 -11.83
N LEU A 461 23.80 -21.77 -12.46
CA LEU A 461 23.79 -21.20 -13.82
C LEU A 461 24.52 -19.85 -13.89
N ARG A 462 24.49 -19.05 -12.81
CA ARG A 462 25.16 -17.75 -12.73
C ARG A 462 26.68 -17.85 -12.58
N ASN A 463 27.18 -18.91 -11.95
CA ASN A 463 28.61 -19.16 -11.75
C ASN A 463 29.30 -19.87 -12.93
N GLY A 464 28.54 -20.47 -13.86
CA GLY A 464 29.07 -21.25 -14.99
C GLY A 464 29.38 -20.46 -16.27
N HIS A 465 28.96 -19.20 -16.40
CA HIS A 465 29.14 -18.41 -17.61
C HIS A 465 29.81 -17.06 -17.34
N ARG A 466 31.12 -17.07 -17.05
CA ARG A 466 32.00 -15.94 -17.40
C ARG A 466 32.30 -16.06 -18.90
N LEU A 467 31.98 -15.00 -19.66
CA LEU A 467 32.11 -14.84 -21.11
C LEU A 467 30.93 -15.40 -21.93
N VAL A 468 29.82 -14.66 -21.98
CA VAL A 468 29.16 -14.13 -23.20
C VAL A 468 28.03 -13.19 -22.71
N ARG A 469 28.02 -11.92 -23.15
CA ARG A 469 26.91 -10.98 -22.91
C ARG A 469 25.69 -11.41 -23.75
N PRO A 470 24.45 -11.36 -23.21
CA PRO A 470 23.27 -11.21 -24.04
C PRO A 470 22.89 -9.73 -24.21
N LEU A 471 22.52 -9.42 -25.45
CA LEU A 471 21.95 -8.18 -25.93
C LEU A 471 20.51 -7.96 -25.43
N ALA A 472 20.13 -6.67 -25.44
CA ALA A 472 18.76 -6.12 -25.47
C ALA A 472 17.93 -6.24 -24.17
N ALA A 473 17.76 -5.09 -23.55
CA ALA A 473 16.65 -4.75 -22.68
C ALA A 473 15.33 -4.90 -23.46
N ALA A 474 14.39 -5.67 -22.91
CA ALA A 474 12.99 -5.65 -23.33
C ALA A 474 12.22 -4.79 -22.33
N SER A 475 11.60 -3.73 -22.86
CA SER A 475 10.61 -2.87 -22.22
C SER A 475 9.41 -3.67 -21.76
N VAL A 476 8.93 -3.41 -20.55
CA VAL A 476 7.63 -3.87 -20.06
C VAL A 476 6.59 -2.82 -20.47
N PRO A 477 5.51 -3.17 -21.20
CA PRO A 477 4.41 -2.24 -21.45
C PRO A 477 3.52 -2.09 -20.22
N ASP A 478 3.18 -0.84 -19.89
CA ASP A 478 2.15 -0.47 -18.92
C ASP A 478 0.78 -1.03 -19.32
N VAL A 479 0.11 -1.72 -18.40
CA VAL A 479 -1.30 -2.08 -18.53
C VAL A 479 -2.03 -1.48 -17.33
N VAL A 480 -2.47 -0.23 -17.48
CA VAL A 480 -3.43 0.41 -16.60
C VAL A 480 -4.83 0.02 -17.06
N ARG A 481 -5.60 -0.70 -16.23
CA ARG A 481 -7.04 -0.89 -16.43
C ARG A 481 -7.80 0.25 -15.73
N PRO A 482 -8.65 1.03 -16.42
CA PRO A 482 -9.61 1.88 -15.75
C PRO A 482 -10.84 1.08 -15.29
N MET A 483 -11.18 1.26 -14.02
CA MET A 483 -12.42 0.79 -13.39
C MET A 483 -13.62 1.57 -13.99
N ARG A 484 -14.61 0.87 -14.57
CA ARG A 484 -15.85 1.48 -15.08
C ARG A 484 -16.64 2.12 -13.94
N LEU A 485 -16.74 3.45 -13.93
CA LEU A 485 -17.76 4.20 -13.18
C LEU A 485 -18.99 4.40 -14.06
N TYR A 486 -20.16 4.06 -13.54
CA TYR A 486 -21.46 4.41 -14.13
C TYR A 486 -21.83 5.84 -13.75
N SER A 487 -21.92 6.75 -14.72
CA SER A 487 -22.81 7.91 -14.61
C SER A 487 -23.32 8.32 -15.99
N SER A 488 -24.63 8.49 -16.07
CA SER A 488 -25.42 8.86 -17.24
C SER A 488 -25.76 10.35 -17.25
N GLN A 489 -26.09 10.86 -18.44
CA GLN A 489 -26.67 12.18 -18.82
C GLN A 489 -25.59 13.19 -19.25
N GLY A 490 -25.62 13.82 -20.43
CA GLY A 490 -26.67 14.02 -21.43
C GLY A 490 -26.73 15.51 -21.80
N GLY A 491 -26.20 15.91 -22.96
CA GLY A 491 -26.27 17.30 -23.46
C GLY A 491 -25.70 17.43 -24.88
N LYS A 492 -26.36 18.20 -25.75
CA LYS A 492 -26.30 18.11 -27.23
C LYS A 492 -26.06 19.51 -27.88
N VAL A 493 -25.26 19.53 -28.97
CA VAL A 493 -25.15 20.44 -30.17
C VAL A 493 -24.69 21.91 -30.00
N PRO A 494 -24.23 22.68 -31.06
CA PRO A 494 -23.85 22.37 -32.46
C PRO A 494 -22.57 23.06 -33.07
N ASP A 495 -22.25 22.67 -34.32
CA ASP A 495 -21.14 23.06 -35.24
C ASP A 495 -21.08 24.53 -35.78
N GLY A 496 -19.86 24.98 -36.18
CA GLY A 496 -19.61 26.13 -37.08
C GLY A 496 -18.12 26.58 -37.21
N ILE A 497 -17.53 26.45 -38.40
CA ILE A 497 -16.10 26.63 -38.85
C ILE A 497 -15.82 28.10 -39.35
N PRO A 498 -14.60 28.67 -39.61
CA PRO A 498 -13.17 28.24 -39.46
C PRO A 498 -12.12 29.24 -38.84
N SER A 499 -10.95 28.68 -38.49
CA SER A 499 -9.54 29.15 -38.64
C SER A 499 -8.97 30.34 -37.84
N ILE A 500 -7.89 30.10 -37.07
CA ILE A 500 -6.47 30.42 -37.37
C ILE A 500 -5.57 29.98 -36.18
N GLU A 501 -4.41 29.43 -36.52
CA GLU A 501 -3.30 28.88 -35.71
C GLU A 501 -3.00 29.60 -34.37
N THR A 502 -2.66 28.86 -33.30
CA THR A 502 -1.29 28.64 -32.76
C THR A 502 -1.33 28.08 -31.32
N ARG A 503 -0.39 27.17 -30.97
CA ARG A 503 0.11 26.75 -29.61
C ARG A 503 -0.65 25.73 -28.74
N ALA A 504 0.06 24.66 -28.34
CA ALA A 504 0.48 24.30 -26.96
C ALA A 504 0.74 22.76 -26.82
N PRO A 505 1.69 22.30 -25.98
CA PRO A 505 1.93 20.87 -25.76
C PRO A 505 0.88 20.33 -24.77
N GLY A 506 -0.28 19.95 -25.29
CA GLY A 506 -1.36 19.28 -24.55
C GLY A 506 -1.97 18.10 -25.29
N ALA A 507 -1.34 17.63 -26.37
CA ALA A 507 -1.96 16.71 -27.34
C ALA A 507 -1.58 15.22 -27.18
N SER A 508 -0.71 14.83 -26.25
CA SER A 508 -0.24 13.44 -26.17
C SER A 508 -1.25 12.44 -25.59
N SER A 509 -2.18 12.89 -24.73
CA SER A 509 -3.09 11.96 -24.04
C SER A 509 -4.31 11.52 -24.88
N GLU A 510 -4.70 12.29 -25.91
CA GLU A 510 -5.74 11.88 -26.87
C GLU A 510 -5.15 10.99 -27.97
N SER A 511 -3.96 11.32 -28.50
CA SER A 511 -3.29 10.47 -29.49
C SER A 511 -2.90 9.10 -28.95
N GLU A 512 -2.42 9.02 -27.70
CA GLU A 512 -2.07 7.75 -27.06
C GLU A 512 -3.30 6.85 -26.82
N LYS A 513 -4.47 7.44 -26.52
CA LYS A 513 -5.73 6.69 -26.39
C LYS A 513 -6.27 6.23 -27.74
N GLU A 514 -6.15 7.05 -28.78
CA GLU A 514 -6.50 6.67 -30.15
C GLU A 514 -5.60 5.55 -30.69
N ASP A 515 -4.29 5.60 -30.40
CA ASP A 515 -3.33 4.57 -30.79
C ASP A 515 -3.57 3.24 -30.05
N GLN A 516 -3.87 3.29 -28.74
CA GLN A 516 -4.23 2.11 -27.95
C GLN A 516 -5.54 1.47 -28.45
N GLN A 517 -6.57 2.28 -28.72
CA GLN A 517 -7.83 1.79 -29.25
C GLN A 517 -7.64 1.16 -30.65
N TYR A 518 -6.80 1.76 -31.49
CA TYR A 518 -6.46 1.21 -32.80
C TYR A 518 -5.75 -0.15 -32.69
N GLU A 519 -4.80 -0.30 -31.76
CA GLU A 519 -4.11 -1.58 -31.53
C GLU A 519 -5.09 -2.67 -31.04
N GLU A 520 -6.00 -2.34 -30.14
CA GLU A 520 -7.05 -3.26 -29.66
C GLU A 520 -7.97 -3.71 -30.80
N ASP A 521 -8.39 -2.78 -31.67
CA ASP A 521 -9.22 -3.07 -32.85
C ASP A 521 -8.48 -3.95 -33.87
N VAL A 522 -7.16 -3.81 -34.00
CA VAL A 522 -6.32 -4.69 -34.82
C VAL A 522 -6.26 -6.09 -34.20
N LYS A 523 -5.98 -6.19 -32.90
CA LYS A 523 -5.91 -7.47 -32.17
C LYS A 523 -7.23 -8.24 -32.28
N ALA A 524 -8.36 -7.59 -32.07
CA ALA A 524 -9.68 -8.19 -32.17
C ALA A 524 -9.96 -8.74 -33.58
N ARG A 525 -9.62 -7.99 -34.63
CA ARG A 525 -9.79 -8.44 -36.02
C ARG A 525 -8.95 -9.68 -36.35
N ILE A 526 -7.71 -9.73 -35.87
CA ILE A 526 -6.83 -10.88 -36.08
C ILE A 526 -7.35 -12.10 -35.33
N LEU A 527 -7.73 -11.95 -34.07
CA LEU A 527 -8.27 -13.04 -33.25
C LEU A 527 -9.56 -13.62 -33.85
N GLU A 528 -10.47 -12.76 -34.32
CA GLU A 528 -11.73 -13.18 -34.96
C GLU A 528 -11.47 -14.00 -36.23
N LYS A 529 -10.52 -13.56 -37.07
CA LYS A 529 -10.14 -14.33 -38.27
C LYS A 529 -9.40 -15.61 -37.94
N ALA A 530 -8.56 -15.61 -36.90
CA ALA A 530 -7.80 -16.79 -36.45
C ALA A 530 -8.70 -17.95 -36.01
N LEU A 531 -9.90 -17.67 -35.48
CA LEU A 531 -10.91 -18.69 -35.12
C LEU A 531 -11.29 -19.59 -36.31
N GLY A 532 -11.25 -19.09 -37.55
CA GLY A 532 -11.49 -19.88 -38.75
C GLY A 532 -10.42 -20.93 -39.06
N PHE A 533 -9.21 -20.76 -38.52
CA PHE A 533 -8.06 -21.62 -38.77
C PHE A 533 -7.78 -22.62 -37.64
N VAL A 534 -8.48 -22.50 -36.50
CA VAL A 534 -8.34 -23.41 -35.35
C VAL A 534 -8.64 -24.87 -35.72
N GLY A 535 -9.56 -25.11 -36.65
CA GLY A 535 -9.88 -26.47 -37.11
C GLY A 535 -8.69 -27.18 -37.77
N ALA A 536 -7.82 -26.44 -38.45
CA ALA A 536 -6.66 -26.98 -39.16
C ALA A 536 -5.37 -26.93 -38.31
N SER A 537 -5.12 -25.79 -37.67
CA SER A 537 -3.85 -25.51 -36.97
C SER A 537 -3.94 -25.69 -35.45
N GLY A 538 -5.15 -25.84 -34.89
CA GLY A 538 -5.39 -25.87 -33.45
C GLY A 538 -5.30 -24.49 -32.80
N TRP A 539 -5.30 -24.48 -31.46
CA TRP A 539 -5.19 -23.28 -30.65
C TRP A 539 -3.72 -22.85 -30.53
N SER A 540 -3.17 -22.29 -31.61
CA SER A 540 -1.72 -22.11 -31.76
C SER A 540 -1.32 -20.78 -32.42
N VAL A 541 -0.01 -20.53 -32.45
CA VAL A 541 0.58 -19.35 -33.12
C VAL A 541 0.37 -19.42 -34.63
N GLU A 542 0.36 -20.60 -35.22
CA GLU A 542 0.11 -20.81 -36.65
C GLU A 542 -1.33 -20.39 -37.03
N ALA A 543 -2.32 -20.64 -36.15
CA ALA A 543 -3.69 -20.15 -36.36
C ALA A 543 -3.77 -18.62 -36.30
N LEU A 544 -3.00 -17.99 -35.40
CA LEU A 544 -2.90 -16.53 -35.30
C LEU A 544 -2.20 -15.91 -36.51
N GLY A 545 -1.13 -16.54 -37.02
CA GLY A 545 -0.44 -16.10 -38.24
C GLY A 545 -1.37 -16.14 -39.46
N ALA A 546 -2.10 -17.25 -39.64
CA ALA A 546 -3.10 -17.37 -40.72
C ALA A 546 -4.27 -16.38 -40.55
N GLY A 547 -4.70 -16.14 -39.30
CA GLY A 547 -5.70 -15.12 -38.98
C GLY A 547 -5.23 -13.70 -39.31
N ALA A 548 -3.96 -13.38 -39.06
CA ALA A 548 -3.37 -12.09 -39.41
C ALA A 548 -3.37 -11.88 -40.93
N GLU A 549 -2.93 -12.89 -41.70
CA GLU A 549 -2.96 -12.86 -43.16
C GLU A 549 -4.38 -12.68 -43.71
N ALA A 550 -5.35 -13.40 -43.15
CA ALA A 550 -6.76 -13.27 -43.52
C ALA A 550 -7.39 -11.91 -43.11
N ALA A 551 -6.80 -11.22 -42.13
CA ALA A 551 -7.18 -9.87 -41.71
C ALA A 551 -6.46 -8.77 -42.52
N GLY A 552 -5.57 -9.14 -43.46
CA GLY A 552 -4.81 -8.21 -44.30
C GLY A 552 -3.47 -7.76 -43.69
N TYR A 553 -3.00 -8.43 -42.65
CA TYR A 553 -1.72 -8.16 -41.98
C TYR A 553 -0.69 -9.27 -42.26
N PRO A 554 0.63 -8.99 -42.17
CA PRO A 554 1.64 -10.03 -42.30
C PRO A 554 1.48 -11.14 -41.25
N GLY A 555 1.78 -12.40 -41.59
CA GLY A 555 1.69 -13.52 -40.64
C GLY A 555 2.58 -13.37 -39.39
N VAL A 556 3.64 -12.56 -39.46
CA VAL A 556 4.49 -12.19 -38.31
C VAL A 556 3.78 -11.30 -37.28
N SER A 557 2.63 -10.71 -37.61
CA SER A 557 1.81 -9.92 -36.68
C SER A 557 1.21 -10.74 -35.53
N HIS A 558 1.37 -12.07 -35.53
CA HIS A 558 1.09 -12.90 -34.36
C HIS A 558 1.91 -12.49 -33.12
N GLY A 559 3.03 -11.77 -33.29
CA GLY A 559 3.84 -11.22 -32.20
C GLY A 559 3.10 -10.22 -31.29
N LEU A 560 1.93 -9.73 -31.70
CA LEU A 560 1.03 -8.93 -30.85
C LEU A 560 0.37 -9.75 -29.71
N PHE A 561 0.47 -11.09 -29.75
CA PHE A 561 -0.13 -12.01 -28.79
C PHE A 561 0.96 -12.78 -28.02
N PRO A 562 1.45 -12.25 -26.88
CA PRO A 562 2.61 -12.80 -26.18
C PRO A 562 2.36 -14.20 -25.59
N ASN A 563 1.12 -14.60 -25.34
CA ASN A 563 0.78 -15.94 -24.86
C ASN A 563 0.32 -16.88 -25.99
N GLY A 564 0.41 -16.43 -27.25
CA GLY A 564 0.08 -17.18 -28.44
C GLY A 564 -1.32 -17.80 -28.38
N GLY A 565 -1.40 -19.12 -28.51
CA GLY A 565 -2.68 -19.85 -28.50
C GLY A 565 -3.53 -19.64 -27.24
N ALA A 566 -2.94 -19.25 -26.10
CA ALA A 566 -3.70 -18.94 -24.89
C ALA A 566 -4.54 -17.65 -25.03
N ASP A 567 -4.02 -16.63 -25.72
CA ASP A 567 -4.76 -15.40 -25.99
C ASP A 567 -5.96 -15.66 -26.91
N LEU A 568 -5.79 -16.56 -27.89
CA LEU A 568 -6.87 -17.02 -28.77
C LEU A 568 -7.98 -17.78 -28.01
N VAL A 569 -7.60 -18.67 -27.08
CA VAL A 569 -8.56 -19.39 -26.23
C VAL A 569 -9.29 -18.44 -25.27
N HIS A 570 -8.58 -17.45 -24.72
CA HIS A 570 -9.17 -16.44 -23.84
C HIS A 570 -10.18 -15.58 -24.59
N TYR A 571 -9.81 -15.07 -25.76
CA TYR A 571 -10.69 -14.30 -26.64
C TYR A 571 -11.99 -15.05 -26.97
N PHE A 572 -11.87 -16.32 -27.37
CA PHE A 572 -13.03 -17.14 -27.67
C PHE A 572 -13.97 -17.33 -26.46
N ASN A 573 -13.41 -17.52 -25.27
CA ASN A 573 -14.22 -17.64 -24.05
C ASN A 573 -14.93 -16.34 -23.68
N VAL A 574 -14.26 -15.18 -23.81
CA VAL A 574 -14.85 -13.86 -23.58
C VAL A 574 -15.99 -13.61 -24.56
N LYS A 575 -15.76 -13.82 -25.85
CA LYS A 575 -16.78 -13.70 -26.90
C LYS A 575 -18.01 -14.56 -26.61
N CYS A 576 -17.82 -15.83 -26.27
CA CYS A 576 -18.93 -16.73 -25.93
C CYS A 576 -19.71 -16.26 -24.69
N ASN A 577 -19.03 -15.68 -23.70
CA ASN A 577 -19.70 -15.13 -22.51
C ASN A 577 -20.54 -13.89 -22.88
N GLU A 578 -20.01 -13.00 -23.71
CA GLU A 578 -20.73 -11.80 -24.20
C GLU A 578 -21.94 -12.16 -25.07
N ASP A 579 -21.79 -13.17 -25.95
CA ASP A 579 -22.88 -13.71 -26.75
C ASP A 579 -23.97 -14.34 -25.86
N LEU A 580 -23.57 -15.06 -24.81
CA LEU A 580 -24.52 -15.63 -23.85
C LEU A 580 -25.29 -14.52 -23.12
N VAL A 581 -24.61 -13.49 -22.64
CA VAL A 581 -25.24 -12.32 -21.99
C VAL A 581 -26.24 -11.65 -22.93
N SER A 582 -25.88 -11.51 -24.21
CA SER A 582 -26.77 -10.92 -25.23
C SER A 582 -28.02 -11.78 -25.44
N GLN A 583 -27.89 -13.11 -25.46
CA GLN A 583 -29.04 -14.02 -25.53
C GLN A 583 -29.89 -13.97 -24.25
N MET A 584 -29.27 -14.03 -23.07
CA MET A 584 -29.95 -14.00 -21.76
C MET A 584 -30.77 -12.72 -21.56
N LYS A 585 -30.35 -11.58 -22.11
CA LYS A 585 -31.12 -10.33 -22.07
C LYS A 585 -32.48 -10.44 -22.78
N SER A 586 -32.59 -11.29 -23.79
CA SER A 586 -33.81 -11.50 -24.58
C SER A 586 -34.74 -12.58 -24.02
N TRP A 587 -34.27 -13.36 -23.04
CA TRP A 587 -35.05 -14.45 -22.44
C TRP A 587 -36.14 -13.88 -21.52
N PRO A 588 -37.30 -14.57 -21.41
CA PRO A 588 -38.35 -14.17 -20.48
C PRO A 588 -37.81 -14.18 -19.05
N LYS A 589 -37.94 -13.04 -18.37
CA LYS A 589 -37.64 -12.93 -16.94
C LYS A 589 -38.88 -13.37 -16.17
N GLU A 590 -38.80 -14.45 -15.42
CA GLU A 590 -39.87 -14.85 -14.51
C GLU A 590 -39.87 -13.91 -13.29
N ASP A 591 -41.04 -13.40 -12.89
CA ASP A 591 -41.21 -12.67 -11.64
C ASP A 591 -41.03 -13.66 -10.46
N LEU A 592 -39.84 -13.62 -9.84
CA LEU A 592 -39.52 -14.46 -8.68
C LEU A 592 -40.29 -13.94 -7.44
N THR A 593 -41.53 -14.41 -7.25
CA THR A 593 -42.35 -14.07 -6.07
C THR A 593 -41.92 -14.83 -4.80
N GLU A 594 -40.99 -15.78 -4.90
CA GLU A 594 -40.42 -16.53 -3.77
C GLU A 594 -38.91 -16.77 -3.97
N SER A 595 -38.17 -16.96 -2.88
CA SER A 595 -36.72 -17.22 -2.80
C SER A 595 -36.30 -18.59 -3.39
N LYS A 596 -36.74 -18.88 -4.62
CA LYS A 596 -36.42 -20.11 -5.36
C LYS A 596 -35.44 -19.77 -6.49
N VAL A 597 -34.35 -20.55 -6.58
CA VAL A 597 -33.38 -20.44 -7.67
C VAL A 597 -34.08 -20.83 -8.99
N PRO A 598 -34.06 -19.98 -10.04
CA PRO A 598 -34.68 -20.31 -11.33
C PRO A 598 -33.84 -21.34 -12.10
N THR A 599 -34.02 -22.61 -11.75
CA THR A 599 -33.23 -23.75 -12.25
C THR A 599 -33.26 -23.88 -13.75
N LYS A 600 -34.42 -23.65 -14.38
CA LYS A 600 -34.57 -23.72 -15.84
C LYS A 600 -33.76 -22.65 -16.55
N PHE A 601 -33.69 -21.45 -15.98
CA PHE A 601 -32.87 -20.37 -16.54
C PHE A 601 -31.39 -20.73 -16.49
N VAL A 602 -30.91 -21.19 -15.33
CA VAL A 602 -29.52 -21.59 -15.13
C VAL A 602 -29.15 -22.80 -16.01
N GLU A 603 -30.03 -23.80 -16.12
CA GLU A 603 -29.85 -24.95 -17.01
C GLU A 603 -29.69 -24.50 -18.47
N ASN A 604 -30.60 -23.63 -18.94
CA ASN A 604 -30.55 -23.11 -20.29
C ASN A 604 -29.27 -22.28 -20.52
N ALA A 605 -28.86 -21.44 -19.58
CA ALA A 605 -27.64 -20.66 -19.68
C ALA A 605 -26.39 -21.54 -19.84
N ILE A 606 -26.25 -22.58 -19.02
CA ILE A 606 -25.12 -23.52 -19.11
C ILE A 606 -25.16 -24.26 -20.44
N VAL A 607 -26.30 -24.81 -20.83
CA VAL A 607 -26.42 -25.60 -22.08
C VAL A 607 -26.17 -24.72 -23.31
N THR A 608 -26.73 -23.52 -23.36
CA THR A 608 -26.49 -22.55 -24.44
C THR A 608 -25.01 -22.18 -24.53
N ARG A 609 -24.34 -21.96 -23.39
CA ARG A 609 -22.91 -21.65 -23.36
C ARG A 609 -22.03 -22.81 -23.85
N LEU A 610 -22.41 -24.04 -23.53
CA LEU A 610 -21.70 -25.25 -23.99
C LEU A 610 -21.90 -25.49 -25.49
N GLN A 611 -23.09 -25.20 -26.02
CA GLN A 611 -23.38 -25.31 -27.46
C GLN A 611 -22.51 -24.38 -28.32
N MET A 612 -22.03 -23.26 -27.77
CA MET A 612 -21.09 -22.38 -28.47
C MET A 612 -19.73 -23.05 -28.73
N LEU A 613 -19.40 -24.14 -28.01
CA LEU A 613 -18.17 -24.91 -28.21
C LEU A 613 -18.27 -25.87 -29.40
N GLU A 614 -19.46 -26.10 -29.96
CA GLU A 614 -19.71 -27.11 -31.00
C GLU A 614 -18.75 -27.01 -32.21
N PRO A 615 -18.46 -25.82 -32.78
CA PRO A 615 -17.54 -25.70 -33.89
C PRO A 615 -16.11 -26.15 -33.59
N TYR A 616 -15.72 -26.16 -32.30
CA TYR A 616 -14.37 -26.46 -31.84
C TYR A 616 -14.28 -27.70 -30.93
N LYS A 617 -15.37 -28.45 -30.77
CA LYS A 617 -15.50 -29.58 -29.83
C LYS A 617 -14.34 -30.58 -29.90
N ALA A 618 -13.87 -30.90 -31.10
CA ALA A 618 -12.74 -31.83 -31.32
C ALA A 618 -11.38 -31.28 -30.83
N SER A 619 -11.18 -29.97 -30.88
CA SER A 619 -9.93 -29.29 -30.48
C SER A 619 -9.99 -28.73 -29.05
N TRP A 620 -11.18 -28.66 -28.45
CA TRP A 620 -11.42 -28.06 -27.14
C TRP A 620 -10.66 -28.73 -25.98
N PRO A 621 -10.41 -30.06 -25.96
CA PRO A 621 -9.55 -30.65 -24.94
C PRO A 621 -8.14 -30.02 -24.89
N LYS A 622 -7.58 -29.64 -26.06
CA LYS A 622 -6.29 -28.93 -26.13
C LYS A 622 -6.42 -27.50 -25.60
N ALA A 623 -7.52 -26.81 -25.90
CA ALA A 623 -7.80 -25.49 -25.33
C ALA A 623 -7.92 -25.54 -23.80
N MET A 624 -8.59 -26.56 -23.25
CA MET A 624 -8.68 -26.75 -21.80
C MET A 624 -7.31 -27.02 -21.16
N ALA A 625 -6.45 -27.80 -21.83
CA ALA A 625 -5.08 -28.01 -21.36
C ALA A 625 -4.27 -26.70 -21.32
N ILE A 626 -4.41 -25.83 -22.35
CA ILE A 626 -3.79 -24.51 -22.38
C ILE A 626 -4.31 -23.63 -21.23
N GLN A 627 -5.62 -23.65 -20.95
CA GLN A 627 -6.22 -22.89 -19.83
C GLN A 627 -5.75 -23.38 -18.45
N ALA A 628 -5.41 -24.67 -18.32
CA ALA A 628 -4.93 -25.27 -17.08
C ALA A 628 -3.45 -25.01 -16.79
N LEU A 629 -2.70 -24.42 -17.74
CA LEU A 629 -1.31 -24.04 -17.52
C LEU A 629 -1.21 -22.94 -16.45
N PRO A 630 -0.26 -23.02 -15.49
CA PRO A 630 -0.16 -22.08 -14.38
C PRO A 630 -0.11 -20.59 -14.76
N SER A 631 0.47 -20.27 -15.93
CA SER A 631 0.52 -18.91 -16.47
C SER A 631 -0.86 -18.38 -16.90
N ASN A 632 -1.76 -19.27 -17.31
CA ASN A 632 -3.05 -18.93 -17.92
C ASN A 632 -4.21 -19.06 -16.93
N VAL A 633 -4.05 -19.87 -15.87
CA VAL A 633 -5.07 -20.14 -14.84
C VAL A 633 -5.71 -18.86 -14.27
N PRO A 634 -4.98 -17.79 -13.91
CA PRO A 634 -5.59 -16.59 -13.35
C PRO A 634 -6.62 -15.94 -14.31
N ASN A 635 -6.25 -15.78 -15.58
CA ASN A 635 -7.13 -15.17 -16.59
C ASN A 635 -8.32 -16.07 -16.92
N CYS A 636 -8.10 -17.38 -17.03
CA CYS A 636 -9.15 -18.35 -17.33
C CYS A 636 -10.14 -18.48 -16.17
N LEU A 637 -9.66 -18.44 -14.92
CA LEU A 637 -10.50 -18.45 -13.73
C LEU A 637 -11.32 -17.17 -13.61
N ALA A 638 -10.71 -16.00 -13.87
CA ALA A 638 -11.44 -14.73 -13.90
C ALA A 638 -12.57 -14.74 -14.95
N THR A 639 -12.30 -15.30 -16.13
CA THR A 639 -13.30 -15.44 -17.21
C THR A 639 -14.43 -16.39 -16.82
N LEU A 640 -14.11 -17.49 -16.12
CA LEU A 640 -15.10 -18.44 -15.59
C LEU A 640 -15.97 -17.81 -14.49
N LEU A 641 -15.36 -17.07 -13.58
CA LEU A 641 -16.10 -16.40 -12.51
C LEU A 641 -17.02 -15.31 -13.07
N SER A 642 -16.57 -14.53 -14.06
CA SER A 642 -17.42 -13.57 -14.77
C SER A 642 -18.62 -14.24 -15.43
N LEU A 643 -18.44 -15.38 -16.10
CA LEU A 643 -19.54 -16.16 -16.69
C LEU A 643 -20.59 -16.54 -15.62
N VAL A 644 -20.11 -17.04 -14.48
CA VAL A 644 -20.97 -17.48 -13.38
C VAL A 644 -21.70 -16.29 -12.75
N ASP A 645 -21.02 -15.16 -12.59
CA ASP A 645 -21.61 -13.90 -12.15
C ASP A 645 -22.72 -13.41 -13.08
N ASP A 646 -22.46 -13.42 -14.40
CA ASP A 646 -23.43 -13.01 -15.41
C ASP A 646 -24.67 -13.90 -15.39
N ILE A 647 -24.49 -15.23 -15.30
CA ILE A 647 -25.60 -16.18 -15.18
C ILE A 647 -26.42 -15.90 -13.92
N CYS A 648 -25.78 -15.71 -12.76
CA CYS A 648 -26.46 -15.40 -11.50
C CYS A 648 -27.21 -14.05 -11.56
N TYR A 649 -26.60 -13.02 -12.14
CA TYR A 649 -27.20 -11.70 -12.27
C TYR A 649 -28.45 -11.74 -13.15
N HIS A 650 -28.34 -12.36 -14.32
CA HIS A 650 -29.43 -12.48 -15.29
C HIS A 650 -30.51 -13.47 -14.83
N SER A 651 -30.17 -14.44 -13.99
CA SER A 651 -31.14 -15.32 -13.33
C SER A 651 -31.88 -14.64 -12.17
N GLY A 652 -31.64 -13.36 -11.89
CA GLY A 652 -32.33 -12.62 -10.84
C GLY A 652 -31.84 -12.93 -9.42
N ASP A 653 -30.64 -13.51 -9.25
CA ASP A 653 -30.06 -13.68 -7.92
C ASP A 653 -29.79 -12.29 -7.28
N ARG A 654 -30.25 -12.13 -6.04
CA ARG A 654 -30.09 -10.92 -5.21
C ARG A 654 -29.45 -11.23 -3.86
N SER A 655 -28.87 -12.43 -3.72
CA SER A 655 -28.16 -12.84 -2.50
C SER A 655 -26.98 -11.90 -2.24
N VAL A 656 -26.79 -11.46 -0.99
CA VAL A 656 -25.64 -10.62 -0.57
C VAL A 656 -24.80 -11.24 0.55
N ASP A 657 -25.24 -12.37 1.10
CA ASP A 657 -24.61 -13.07 2.24
C ASP A 657 -23.81 -14.31 1.81
N PHE A 658 -23.48 -15.23 2.73
CA PHE A 658 -22.75 -16.48 2.46
C PHE A 658 -23.31 -17.31 1.28
N ASN A 659 -24.63 -17.21 1.04
CA ASN A 659 -25.31 -17.79 -0.12
C ASN A 659 -24.76 -17.29 -1.48
N TRP A 660 -24.26 -16.05 -1.54
CA TRP A 660 -23.61 -15.45 -2.72
C TRP A 660 -22.38 -16.27 -3.15
N TYR A 661 -21.54 -16.68 -2.19
CA TYR A 661 -20.32 -17.46 -2.44
C TYR A 661 -20.63 -18.91 -2.80
N ILE A 662 -21.52 -19.57 -2.05
CA ILE A 662 -21.90 -20.97 -2.31
C ILE A 662 -22.49 -21.12 -3.72
N ARG A 663 -23.39 -20.23 -4.14
CA ARG A 663 -24.04 -20.31 -5.45
C ARG A 663 -23.04 -20.19 -6.59
N ARG A 664 -22.05 -19.30 -6.48
CA ARG A 664 -21.02 -19.09 -7.51
C ARG A 664 -20.03 -20.24 -7.59
N VAL A 665 -19.50 -20.70 -6.45
CA VAL A 665 -18.58 -21.84 -6.42
C VAL A 665 -19.29 -23.10 -6.93
N GLY A 666 -20.54 -23.33 -6.50
CA GLY A 666 -21.37 -24.42 -6.97
C GLY A 666 -21.61 -24.35 -8.48
N LEU A 667 -22.03 -23.20 -9.00
CA LEU A 667 -22.32 -23.00 -10.43
C LEU A 667 -21.05 -23.13 -11.30
N ALA A 668 -19.90 -22.63 -10.84
CA ALA A 668 -18.61 -22.81 -11.51
C ALA A 668 -18.22 -24.30 -11.61
N GLY A 669 -18.42 -25.05 -10.52
CA GLY A 669 -18.19 -26.50 -10.48
C GLY A 669 -19.12 -27.26 -11.44
N ILE A 670 -20.41 -26.92 -11.44
CA ILE A 670 -21.39 -27.52 -12.37
C ILE A 670 -21.01 -27.24 -13.82
N TYR A 671 -20.67 -25.99 -14.15
CA TYR A 671 -20.25 -25.62 -15.51
C TYR A 671 -19.03 -26.43 -15.96
N LYS A 672 -17.98 -26.52 -15.15
CA LYS A 672 -16.76 -27.26 -15.51
C LYS A 672 -16.97 -28.77 -15.60
N ALA A 673 -17.80 -29.35 -14.73
CA ALA A 673 -18.19 -30.76 -14.84
C ALA A 673 -19.02 -31.01 -16.12
N ALA A 674 -19.94 -30.11 -16.45
CA ALA A 674 -20.76 -30.19 -17.65
C ALA A 674 -19.95 -29.97 -18.94
N GLU A 675 -18.92 -29.11 -18.89
CA GLU A 675 -17.97 -28.90 -19.99
C GLU A 675 -17.21 -30.18 -20.31
N LEU A 676 -16.67 -30.88 -19.30
CA LEU A 676 -16.02 -32.17 -19.49
C LEU A 676 -16.98 -33.24 -20.04
N PHE A 677 -18.21 -33.29 -19.49
CA PHE A 677 -19.23 -34.23 -19.96
C PHE A 677 -19.58 -33.97 -21.43
N TYR A 678 -19.81 -32.70 -21.80
CA TYR A 678 -20.17 -32.27 -23.15
C TYR A 678 -19.20 -32.77 -24.22
N LEU A 679 -17.89 -32.77 -23.93
CA LEU A 679 -16.86 -33.23 -24.87
C LEU A 679 -16.94 -34.72 -25.18
N THR A 680 -17.53 -35.51 -24.29
CA THR A 680 -17.69 -36.96 -24.43
C THR A 680 -19.10 -37.36 -24.87
N ASP A 681 -20.05 -36.42 -24.83
CA ASP A 681 -21.44 -36.65 -25.21
C ASP A 681 -21.61 -36.78 -26.73
N SER A 682 -22.17 -37.92 -27.14
CA SER A 682 -22.53 -38.26 -28.53
C SER A 682 -24.05 -38.44 -28.72
N SER A 683 -24.85 -38.06 -27.71
CA SER A 683 -26.31 -38.18 -27.78
C SER A 683 -26.93 -37.19 -28.77
N ALA A 684 -28.08 -37.56 -29.34
CA ALA A 684 -28.81 -36.71 -30.26
C ALA A 684 -29.20 -35.38 -29.57
N GLY A 685 -28.83 -34.26 -30.18
CA GLY A 685 -29.14 -32.92 -29.69
C GLY A 685 -28.52 -32.56 -28.34
N ASN A 686 -27.43 -33.23 -27.92
CA ASN A 686 -26.79 -33.05 -26.60
C ASN A 686 -27.77 -33.28 -25.42
N SER A 687 -28.72 -34.20 -25.60
CA SER A 687 -29.73 -34.56 -24.60
C SER A 687 -29.11 -35.16 -23.33
N GLY A 688 -28.01 -35.89 -23.46
CA GLY A 688 -27.20 -36.39 -22.34
C GLY A 688 -26.61 -35.25 -21.51
N THR A 689 -26.02 -34.24 -22.15
CA THR A 689 -25.47 -33.05 -21.48
C THR A 689 -26.55 -32.28 -20.73
N ARG A 690 -27.70 -32.05 -21.36
CA ARG A 690 -28.83 -31.37 -20.71
C ARG A 690 -29.31 -32.14 -19.47
N ALA A 691 -29.45 -33.47 -19.57
CA ALA A 691 -29.81 -34.31 -18.44
C ALA A 691 -28.76 -34.27 -17.31
N PHE A 692 -27.47 -34.24 -17.66
CA PHE A 692 -26.37 -34.10 -16.70
C PHE A 692 -26.43 -32.77 -15.96
N VAL A 693 -26.58 -31.65 -16.67
CA VAL A 693 -26.70 -30.31 -16.08
C VAL A 693 -27.91 -30.24 -15.15
N ALA A 694 -29.08 -30.72 -15.61
CA ALA A 694 -30.30 -30.76 -14.81
C ALA A 694 -30.13 -31.59 -13.52
N ALA A 695 -29.39 -32.72 -13.59
CA ALA A 695 -29.08 -33.52 -12.41
C ALA A 695 -28.17 -32.77 -11.42
N ARG A 696 -27.11 -32.13 -11.92
CA ARG A 696 -26.16 -31.38 -11.07
C ARG A 696 -26.77 -30.14 -10.41
N ILE A 697 -27.68 -29.45 -11.09
CA ILE A 697 -28.45 -28.35 -10.49
C ILE A 697 -29.36 -28.87 -9.37
N ARG A 698 -30.04 -30.00 -9.59
CA ARG A 698 -30.91 -30.64 -8.58
C ARG A 698 -30.12 -31.06 -7.34
N ASP A 699 -28.94 -31.63 -7.55
CA ASP A 699 -27.99 -31.99 -6.50
C ASP A 699 -27.59 -30.76 -5.65
N ALA A 700 -27.28 -29.63 -6.30
CA ALA A 700 -26.94 -28.39 -5.61
C ALA A 700 -28.11 -27.82 -4.79
N GLN A 701 -29.35 -27.95 -5.27
CA GLN A 701 -30.54 -27.54 -4.51
C GLN A 701 -30.77 -28.39 -3.26
N LEU A 702 -30.52 -29.70 -3.34
CA LEU A 702 -30.62 -30.59 -2.18
C LEU A 702 -29.60 -30.20 -1.11
N ILE A 703 -28.37 -29.89 -1.51
CA ILE A 703 -27.31 -29.41 -0.62
C ILE A 703 -27.73 -28.07 0.03
N GLN A 704 -28.22 -27.12 -0.76
CA GLN A 704 -28.67 -25.82 -0.25
C GLN A 704 -29.86 -25.96 0.73
N THR A 705 -30.80 -26.86 0.43
CA THR A 705 -31.95 -27.13 1.31
C THR A 705 -31.49 -27.77 2.62
N ALA A 706 -30.53 -28.70 2.58
CA ALA A 706 -29.94 -29.31 3.76
C ALA A 706 -29.18 -28.30 4.64
N MET A 707 -28.49 -27.32 4.03
CA MET A 707 -27.80 -26.25 4.76
C MET A 707 -28.76 -25.23 5.39
N ASN A 708 -29.93 -25.00 4.79
CA ASN A 708 -30.93 -24.05 5.29
C ASN A 708 -31.84 -24.62 6.40
N MET A 709 -31.79 -25.93 6.67
CA MET A 709 -32.52 -26.55 7.78
C MET A 709 -31.73 -26.44 9.09
N ASN A 710 -32.43 -26.23 10.21
CA ASN A 710 -31.81 -26.14 11.53
C ASN A 710 -30.98 -27.42 11.83
N PRO A 711 -29.71 -27.31 12.25
CA PRO A 711 -28.77 -28.43 12.36
C PRO A 711 -29.19 -29.49 13.39
N VAL A 712 -30.14 -29.18 14.27
CA VAL A 712 -30.70 -30.11 15.27
C VAL A 712 -31.72 -31.10 14.68
N SER A 713 -32.29 -30.80 13.51
CA SER A 713 -33.34 -31.61 12.87
C SER A 713 -32.84 -32.49 11.72
N VAL A 714 -31.57 -32.35 11.33
CA VAL A 714 -31.01 -33.01 10.15
C VAL A 714 -30.30 -34.30 10.55
N ALA A 715 -30.76 -35.44 10.03
CA ALA A 715 -30.10 -36.73 10.26
C ALA A 715 -28.68 -36.75 9.65
N PRO A 716 -27.67 -37.35 10.33
CA PRO A 716 -26.27 -37.44 9.84
C PRO A 716 -26.12 -38.05 8.44
N GLN A 717 -27.04 -38.95 8.07
CA GLN A 717 -27.09 -39.57 6.75
C GLN A 717 -27.36 -38.54 5.63
N THR A 718 -28.16 -37.51 5.91
CA THR A 718 -28.50 -36.44 4.95
C THR A 718 -27.32 -35.51 4.71
N LEU A 719 -26.55 -35.17 5.75
CA LEU A 719 -25.31 -34.39 5.63
C LEU A 719 -24.21 -35.16 4.89
N THR A 720 -24.08 -36.46 5.18
CA THR A 720 -23.14 -37.35 4.48
C THR A 720 -23.51 -37.47 3.00
N ALA A 721 -24.80 -37.59 2.68
CA ALA A 721 -25.29 -37.61 1.30
C ALA A 721 -25.04 -36.28 0.57
N ALA A 722 -25.24 -35.14 1.24
CA ALA A 722 -24.93 -33.81 0.70
C ALA A 722 -23.42 -33.65 0.42
N PHE A 723 -22.56 -34.13 1.32
CA PHE A 723 -21.10 -34.08 1.18
C PHE A 723 -20.58 -34.98 0.05
N VAL A 724 -21.07 -36.22 -0.04
CA VAL A 724 -20.74 -37.15 -1.13
C VAL A 724 -21.19 -36.59 -2.48
N THR A 725 -22.37 -35.98 -2.51
CA THR A 725 -22.90 -35.31 -3.71
C THR A 725 -22.04 -34.10 -4.11
N ALA A 726 -21.61 -33.25 -3.16
CA ALA A 726 -20.69 -32.15 -3.42
C ALA A 726 -19.33 -32.63 -3.98
N LYS A 727 -18.78 -33.71 -3.42
CA LYS A 727 -17.55 -34.36 -3.90
C LYS A 727 -17.68 -34.87 -5.34
N ASN A 728 -18.85 -35.42 -5.69
CA ASN A 728 -19.16 -35.88 -7.03
C ASN A 728 -19.35 -34.74 -8.03
N ILE A 729 -20.00 -33.63 -7.63
CA ILE A 729 -20.13 -32.41 -8.45
C ILE A 729 -18.75 -31.82 -8.78
N LEU A 730 -17.83 -31.84 -7.82
CA LEU A 730 -16.47 -31.30 -7.97
C LEU A 730 -15.50 -32.25 -8.70
N GLY A 731 -15.94 -33.43 -9.16
CA GLY A 731 -15.11 -34.38 -9.90
C GLY A 731 -13.99 -35.02 -9.07
N ILE A 732 -14.03 -34.95 -7.73
CA ILE A 732 -12.96 -35.45 -6.85
C ILE A 732 -12.92 -36.99 -6.79
N ASN A 733 -13.91 -37.68 -7.40
CA ASN A 733 -14.01 -39.14 -7.44
C ASN A 733 -13.56 -39.78 -8.77
N THR A 734 -13.08 -39.01 -9.76
CA THR A 734 -12.62 -39.56 -11.06
C THR A 734 -11.11 -39.80 -11.17
N LEU A 735 -10.35 -39.65 -10.08
CA LEU A 735 -8.97 -40.12 -9.98
C LEU A 735 -8.96 -41.47 -9.25
N LYS A 736 -9.14 -42.55 -10.01
CA LYS A 736 -8.72 -43.89 -9.62
C LYS A 736 -7.73 -44.41 -10.65
#